data_AF-A0A3N5PHY0-F1
#
_entry.id   AF-A0A3N5PHY0-F1
#
_cell.length_a   1.000
_cell.length_b   1.000
_cell.length_c   1.000
_cell.angle_alpha   90.00
_cell.angle_beta   90.00
_cell.angle_gamma   90.00
#
_symmetry.space_group_name_H-M   'P 1'
#
loop_
_entity.id
_entity.type
_entity.pdbx_description
1 polymer ?
#
loop_
_entity_poly.entity_id
_entity_poly.type
_entity_poly.pdbx_seq_one_letter_code
_entity_poly.pdbx_strand_id
1 'polypeptide(L)'
;LGNLVTVDGKLIAANPAGVCAYFSYEEVRQRMAKKISDAATADKPAIMLNSGQLALNSRQFGDAIGDMQAALDLAKKQGNEAMTSKISAALCKAYTNAGNAAQTPQEMVEHFNKAIGFTGSEAEKSLMKLRLAKAYEQAGMFTQAVAAGQELIEKYGSADMADIDIGLKAIDMRPDDVKDKPLYKGGTLGKLYIDRFIRKGGRVCYKTYDTQADEALKSATAKGDLDALCNIEKTWPNANCLNEAFFLAAELAYKAAQGKPAEQAQPLQSQAIRLLERVANSSGPRSVSAAVAVAMIYGRGNTAGYAASLVEALRDLPPNTDVAFADIRGKLGDMLAKIDGGNVPKLPAELRNDSFVDLPASELVTMNAVSTVLLKDHNLRPIRIGDSLAAIQGKYAILIDTMADNDRNAVRWTGIVGLTQDDTTQNNQQKVPNLVGSLSDDGKYLYVANDETITALEVATAKIKWQKNLAEFDMADPLIMSIGGNRLITVSANGRVNCLNLETGEFAWRAQMPADKGANPGQPRFSSLGVPQIGGGVVAIAHNTRTLTCYGLSNGKMLAKWDSTNGNIDFMFNPAGQLLTVVNNELACREPAQLNKPTWTRNYQGKNPGLLAIDGDRVAVAPNRGGSEIEILSMQAEGKLIAKFTTAGGGASMPVEGRFEGDNFYVVELNSYVMPRRVSFMYQNSVVQSARIEKFQIGSKAGSLWSASIPCDSNGVVAPAMEVGTNQVAVSCLPVRQNGDGFAYMLDASNGKILDKFPLGKMKLQNKPNYVARLRLYGAPVMTNGRMCLETLEGVSIYGK
;
A
#
# COMPACT_ATOMS: atom_id res chain seq x y z
N LEU A 1 8.38 -4.06 -45.06
CA LEU A 1 7.72 -5.11 -45.87
C LEU A 1 7.76 -4.63 -47.32
N GLY A 2 8.18 -5.47 -48.27
CA GLY A 2 8.16 -5.14 -49.70
C GLY A 2 6.74 -5.16 -50.28
N ASN A 3 6.66 -5.06 -51.61
CA ASN A 3 5.38 -5.09 -52.33
C ASN A 3 4.57 -6.36 -51.99
N LEU A 4 3.28 -6.17 -51.73
CA LEU A 4 2.31 -7.23 -51.55
C LEU A 4 1.63 -7.49 -52.90
N VAL A 5 1.69 -8.73 -53.39
CA VAL A 5 1.06 -9.10 -54.66
C VAL A 5 0.08 -10.23 -54.39
N THR A 6 -1.16 -10.09 -54.87
CA THR A 6 -2.12 -11.19 -54.85
C THR A 6 -2.13 -11.89 -56.21
N VAL A 7 -1.83 -13.19 -56.25
CA VAL A 7 -1.88 -14.03 -57.47
C VAL A 7 -2.65 -15.31 -57.16
N ASP A 8 -3.66 -15.63 -57.95
CA ASP A 8 -4.49 -16.85 -57.81
C ASP A 8 -5.00 -17.09 -56.37
N GLY A 9 -5.54 -16.05 -55.74
CA GLY A 9 -6.07 -16.10 -54.38
C GLY A 9 -5.03 -16.17 -53.25
N LYS A 10 -3.73 -16.09 -53.58
CA LYS A 10 -2.62 -16.14 -52.62
C LYS A 10 -2.03 -14.75 -52.46
N LEU A 11 -1.73 -14.37 -51.23
CA LEU A 11 -0.96 -13.16 -50.96
C LEU A 11 0.52 -13.52 -50.98
N ILE A 12 1.34 -12.81 -51.75
CA ILE A 12 2.79 -12.98 -51.81
C ILE A 12 3.41 -11.73 -51.22
N ALA A 13 4.25 -11.90 -50.20
CA ALA A 13 5.01 -10.81 -49.60
C ALA A 13 6.51 -11.09 -49.71
N ALA A 14 7.25 -10.12 -50.22
CA ALA A 14 8.69 -10.08 -50.05
C ALA A 14 9.03 -9.42 -48.71
N ASN A 15 9.75 -10.14 -47.84
CA ASN A 15 10.24 -9.64 -46.57
C ASN A 15 11.76 -9.92 -46.44
N PRO A 16 12.45 -9.42 -45.40
CA PRO A 16 13.88 -9.66 -45.23
C PRO A 16 14.29 -11.14 -45.11
N ALA A 17 13.34 -12.05 -44.86
CA ALA A 17 13.57 -13.49 -44.83
C ALA A 17 13.29 -14.20 -46.19
N GLY A 18 12.85 -13.46 -47.22
CA GLY A 18 12.61 -13.96 -48.57
C GLY A 18 11.19 -13.68 -49.09
N VAL A 19 10.75 -14.48 -50.05
CA VAL A 19 9.39 -14.41 -50.61
C VAL A 19 8.49 -15.41 -49.88
N CYS A 20 7.46 -14.91 -49.20
CA CYS A 20 6.46 -15.72 -48.52
C CYS A 20 5.15 -15.71 -49.30
N ALA A 21 4.56 -16.89 -49.49
CA ALA A 21 3.19 -17.03 -49.99
C ALA A 21 2.25 -17.39 -48.82
N TYR A 22 1.16 -16.65 -48.70
CA TYR A 22 0.07 -16.87 -47.75
C TYR A 22 -1.10 -17.48 -48.53
N PHE A 23 -1.60 -18.58 -47.99
CA PHE A 23 -2.69 -19.37 -48.56
C PHE A 23 -3.89 -19.30 -47.60
N SER A 24 -5.10 -19.57 -48.10
CA SER A 24 -6.24 -19.79 -47.20
C SER A 24 -6.01 -21.03 -46.34
N TYR A 25 -6.62 -21.05 -45.15
CA TYR A 25 -6.55 -22.19 -44.25
C TYR A 25 -7.00 -23.49 -44.95
N GLU A 26 -8.09 -23.43 -45.72
CA GLU A 26 -8.67 -24.55 -46.44
C GLU A 26 -7.71 -25.11 -47.51
N GLU A 27 -7.03 -24.23 -48.27
CA GLU A 27 -6.09 -24.68 -49.31
C GLU A 27 -4.87 -25.38 -48.67
N VAL A 28 -4.34 -24.86 -47.55
CA VAL A 28 -3.25 -25.53 -46.84
C VAL A 28 -3.72 -26.86 -46.25
N ARG A 29 -4.94 -26.94 -45.71
CA ARG A 29 -5.51 -28.19 -45.18
C ARG A 29 -5.64 -29.26 -46.25
N GLN A 30 -6.14 -28.93 -47.44
CA GLN A 30 -6.20 -29.88 -48.56
C GLN A 30 -4.82 -30.41 -48.96
N ARG A 31 -3.81 -29.52 -49.01
CA ARG A 31 -2.43 -29.92 -49.30
C ARG A 31 -1.84 -30.82 -48.21
N MET A 32 -2.11 -30.53 -46.94
CA MET A 32 -1.67 -31.35 -45.81
C MET A 32 -2.37 -32.71 -45.82
N ALA A 33 -3.68 -32.78 -46.09
CA ALA A 33 -4.41 -34.04 -46.21
C ALA A 33 -3.83 -34.94 -47.30
N LYS A 34 -3.52 -34.36 -48.48
CA LYS A 34 -2.82 -35.10 -49.55
C LYS A 34 -1.45 -35.60 -49.09
N LYS A 35 -0.63 -34.75 -48.46
CA LYS A 35 0.67 -35.16 -47.91
C LYS A 35 0.56 -36.29 -46.88
N ILE A 36 -0.47 -36.27 -46.03
CA ILE A 36 -0.73 -37.34 -45.04
C ILE A 36 -1.12 -38.64 -45.72
N SER A 37 -1.94 -38.57 -46.79
CA SER A 37 -2.34 -39.74 -47.59
C SER A 37 -1.13 -40.39 -48.26
N ASP A 38 -0.27 -39.58 -48.87
CA ASP A 38 0.87 -40.04 -49.69
C ASP A 38 2.08 -40.48 -48.84
N ALA A 39 2.14 -40.11 -47.55
CA ALA A 39 3.28 -40.41 -46.68
C ALA A 39 3.33 -41.87 -46.20
N ALA A 40 4.55 -42.36 -45.96
CA ALA A 40 4.77 -43.65 -45.31
C ALA A 40 4.21 -43.66 -43.88
N THR A 41 3.73 -44.82 -43.41
CA THR A 41 3.07 -44.94 -42.09
C THR A 41 3.93 -44.37 -40.95
N ALA A 42 5.25 -44.57 -40.97
CA ALA A 42 6.17 -44.06 -39.96
C ALA A 42 6.24 -42.52 -39.89
N ASP A 43 5.99 -41.82 -41.00
CA ASP A 43 6.10 -40.36 -41.09
C ASP A 43 4.77 -39.64 -40.80
N LYS A 44 3.65 -40.35 -40.92
CA LYS A 44 2.30 -39.79 -40.76
C LYS A 44 2.10 -39.04 -39.43
N PRO A 45 2.54 -39.53 -38.24
CA PRO A 45 2.36 -38.79 -37.00
C PRO A 45 2.99 -37.40 -37.01
N ALA A 46 4.18 -37.26 -37.59
CA ALA A 46 4.87 -35.97 -37.67
C ALA A 46 4.12 -34.98 -38.58
N ILE A 47 3.61 -35.46 -39.72
CA ILE A 47 2.87 -34.63 -40.68
C ILE A 47 1.51 -34.23 -40.11
N MET A 48 0.81 -35.13 -39.43
CA MET A 48 -0.45 -34.85 -38.72
C MET A 48 -0.23 -33.85 -37.59
N LEU A 49 0.84 -33.96 -36.80
CA LEU A 49 1.20 -32.96 -35.80
C LEU A 49 1.42 -31.57 -36.41
N ASN A 50 2.14 -31.48 -37.54
CA ASN A 50 2.35 -30.21 -38.24
C ASN A 50 1.03 -29.61 -38.75
N SER A 51 0.12 -30.47 -39.23
CA SER A 51 -1.23 -30.07 -39.65
C SER A 51 -2.06 -29.56 -38.47
N GLY A 52 -2.02 -30.26 -37.33
CA GLY A 52 -2.66 -29.80 -36.10
C GLY A 52 -2.08 -28.47 -35.60
N GLN A 53 -0.77 -28.27 -35.68
CA GLN A 53 -0.12 -27.02 -35.27
C GLN A 53 -0.53 -25.84 -36.16
N LEU A 54 -0.69 -26.06 -37.46
CA LEU A 54 -1.23 -25.09 -38.40
C LEU A 54 -2.67 -24.69 -38.03
N ALA A 55 -3.53 -25.68 -37.75
CA ALA A 55 -4.90 -25.45 -37.33
C ALA A 55 -4.96 -24.68 -36.01
N LEU A 56 -4.11 -25.03 -35.04
CA LEU A 56 -3.99 -24.35 -33.76
C LEU A 56 -3.61 -22.87 -33.94
N ASN A 57 -2.61 -22.59 -34.78
CA ASN A 57 -2.17 -21.22 -35.07
C ASN A 57 -3.23 -20.42 -35.84
N SER A 58 -4.10 -21.10 -36.59
CA SER A 58 -5.24 -20.51 -37.30
C SER A 58 -6.51 -20.42 -36.45
N ARG A 59 -6.42 -20.75 -35.15
CA ARG A 59 -7.54 -20.80 -34.19
C ARG A 59 -8.68 -21.74 -34.57
N GLN A 60 -8.38 -22.76 -35.38
CA GLN A 60 -9.29 -23.85 -35.75
C GLN A 60 -9.10 -25.01 -34.77
N PHE A 61 -9.53 -24.81 -33.53
CA PHE A 61 -9.16 -25.70 -32.41
C PHE A 61 -9.72 -27.13 -32.56
N GLY A 62 -10.91 -27.29 -33.13
CA GLY A 62 -11.50 -28.61 -33.40
C GLY A 62 -10.64 -29.45 -34.35
N ASP A 63 -10.26 -28.86 -35.49
CA ASP A 63 -9.36 -29.49 -36.46
C ASP A 63 -7.98 -29.79 -35.84
N ALA A 64 -7.45 -28.86 -35.04
CA ALA A 64 -6.17 -29.03 -34.36
C ALA A 64 -6.18 -30.24 -33.43
N ILE A 65 -7.22 -30.35 -32.59
CA ILE A 65 -7.39 -31.46 -31.66
C ILE A 65 -7.56 -32.78 -32.42
N GLY A 66 -8.40 -32.80 -33.46
CA GLY A 66 -8.65 -34.00 -34.26
C GLY A 66 -7.39 -34.56 -34.93
N ASP A 67 -6.62 -33.69 -35.59
CA ASP A 67 -5.36 -34.06 -36.25
C ASP A 67 -4.32 -34.57 -35.22
N MET A 68 -4.18 -33.88 -34.08
CA MET A 68 -3.22 -34.26 -33.05
C MET A 68 -3.61 -35.55 -32.31
N GLN A 69 -4.90 -35.83 -32.11
CA GLN A 69 -5.36 -37.10 -31.54
C GLN A 69 -5.06 -38.27 -32.48
N ALA A 70 -5.38 -38.12 -33.78
CA ALA A 70 -5.05 -39.13 -34.78
C ALA A 70 -3.53 -39.39 -34.85
N ALA A 71 -2.73 -38.32 -34.76
CA ALA A 71 -1.28 -38.42 -34.67
C ALA A 71 -0.82 -39.20 -33.43
N LEU A 72 -1.42 -38.92 -32.26
CA LEU A 72 -1.08 -39.57 -30.99
C LEU A 72 -1.37 -41.07 -31.03
N ASP A 73 -2.54 -41.46 -31.52
CA ASP A 73 -2.94 -42.86 -31.62
C ASP A 73 -2.01 -43.65 -32.52
N LEU A 74 -1.61 -43.05 -33.64
CA LEU A 74 -0.68 -43.67 -34.58
C LEU A 74 0.74 -43.78 -34.00
N ALA A 75 1.23 -42.73 -33.32
CA ALA A 75 2.53 -42.74 -32.64
C ALA A 75 2.59 -43.82 -31.54
N LYS A 76 1.51 -43.98 -30.76
CA LYS A 76 1.39 -45.03 -29.73
C LYS A 76 1.41 -46.43 -30.36
N LYS A 77 0.66 -46.65 -31.44
CA LYS A 77 0.67 -47.93 -32.18
C LYS A 77 2.05 -48.29 -32.74
N GLN A 78 2.85 -47.27 -33.04
CA GLN A 78 4.22 -47.44 -33.53
C GLN A 78 5.26 -47.60 -32.41
N GLY A 79 4.87 -47.47 -31.14
CA GLY A 79 5.83 -47.46 -30.02
C GLY A 79 6.79 -46.26 -30.03
N ASN A 80 6.43 -45.15 -30.68
CA ASN A 80 7.29 -43.96 -30.77
C ASN A 80 7.04 -43.03 -29.58
N GLU A 81 7.72 -43.28 -28.46
CA GLU A 81 7.55 -42.55 -27.21
C GLU A 81 7.92 -41.05 -27.31
N ALA A 82 8.99 -40.73 -28.05
CA ALA A 82 9.43 -39.35 -28.26
C ALA A 82 8.35 -38.53 -28.99
N MET A 83 7.76 -39.11 -30.05
CA MET A 83 6.67 -38.48 -30.78
C MET A 83 5.39 -38.40 -29.92
N THR A 84 5.10 -39.44 -29.14
CA THR A 84 3.95 -39.46 -28.21
C THR A 84 4.03 -38.32 -27.19
N SER A 85 5.20 -38.10 -26.59
CA SER A 85 5.43 -37.00 -25.65
C SER A 85 5.27 -35.63 -26.31
N LYS A 86 5.84 -35.45 -27.50
CA LYS A 86 5.74 -34.21 -28.28
C LYS A 86 4.29 -33.87 -28.65
N ILE A 87 3.53 -34.86 -29.11
CA ILE A 87 2.11 -34.69 -29.48
C ILE A 87 1.26 -34.43 -28.23
N SER A 88 1.56 -35.07 -27.09
CA SER A 88 0.85 -34.83 -25.84
C SER A 88 0.99 -33.38 -25.38
N ALA A 89 2.21 -32.82 -25.40
CA ALA A 89 2.41 -31.41 -25.09
C ALA A 89 1.63 -30.47 -26.03
N ALA A 90 1.57 -30.80 -27.32
CA ALA A 90 0.78 -30.04 -28.30
C ALA A 90 -0.73 -30.13 -28.04
N LEU A 91 -1.25 -31.32 -27.68
CA LEU A 91 -2.65 -31.53 -27.29
C LEU A 91 -3.03 -30.76 -26.03
N CYS A 92 -2.15 -30.73 -25.02
CA CYS A 92 -2.34 -29.91 -23.84
C CYS A 92 -2.56 -28.44 -24.22
N LYS A 93 -1.70 -27.89 -25.08
CA LYS A 93 -1.82 -26.52 -25.59
C LYS A 93 -3.11 -26.31 -26.41
N ALA A 94 -3.45 -27.25 -27.29
CA ALA A 94 -4.63 -27.16 -28.13
C ALA A 94 -5.93 -27.14 -27.30
N TYR A 95 -6.06 -28.04 -26.33
CA TYR A 95 -7.19 -28.05 -25.40
C TYR A 95 -7.22 -26.82 -24.50
N THR A 96 -6.07 -26.31 -24.05
CA THR A 96 -6.01 -25.07 -23.27
C THR A 96 -6.54 -23.88 -24.08
N ASN A 97 -6.12 -23.75 -25.33
CA ASN A 97 -6.59 -22.67 -26.20
C ASN A 97 -8.08 -22.84 -26.57
N ALA A 98 -8.53 -24.07 -26.83
CA ALA A 98 -9.95 -24.37 -27.04
C ALA A 98 -10.78 -23.96 -25.82
N GLY A 99 -10.34 -24.30 -24.59
CA GLY A 99 -11.02 -23.90 -23.37
C GLY A 99 -11.06 -22.38 -23.19
N ASN A 100 -9.98 -21.67 -23.48
CA ASN A 100 -9.95 -20.21 -23.44
C ASN A 100 -10.85 -19.55 -24.51
N ALA A 101 -11.11 -20.23 -25.63
CA ALA A 101 -11.97 -19.76 -26.71
C ALA A 101 -13.42 -20.24 -26.60
N ALA A 102 -13.72 -21.12 -25.65
CA ALA A 102 -15.04 -21.70 -25.46
C ALA A 102 -16.11 -20.62 -25.26
N GLN A 103 -17.29 -20.84 -25.82
CA GLN A 103 -18.39 -19.88 -25.74
C GLN A 103 -19.14 -19.97 -24.42
N THR A 104 -19.06 -21.12 -23.76
CA THR A 104 -19.70 -21.38 -22.48
C THR A 104 -18.70 -21.83 -21.42
N PRO A 105 -18.94 -21.51 -20.13
CA PRO A 105 -18.10 -22.02 -19.05
C PRO A 105 -18.05 -23.55 -18.96
N GLN A 106 -19.11 -24.25 -19.34
CA GLN A 106 -19.17 -25.72 -19.31
C GLN A 106 -18.23 -26.34 -20.36
N GLU A 107 -18.21 -25.79 -21.57
CA GLU A 107 -17.28 -26.19 -22.63
C GLU A 107 -15.83 -25.87 -22.24
N MET A 108 -15.58 -24.73 -21.59
CA MET A 108 -14.26 -24.38 -21.04
C MET A 108 -13.77 -25.43 -20.03
N VAL A 109 -14.64 -25.83 -19.09
CA VAL A 109 -14.35 -26.87 -18.10
C VAL A 109 -14.05 -28.21 -18.79
N GLU A 110 -14.82 -28.60 -19.80
CA GLU A 110 -14.59 -29.85 -20.54
C GLU A 110 -13.20 -29.86 -21.20
N HIS A 111 -12.85 -28.77 -21.88
CA HIS A 111 -11.55 -28.67 -22.54
C HIS A 111 -10.38 -28.63 -21.55
N PHE A 112 -10.46 -27.88 -20.44
CA PHE A 112 -9.40 -27.90 -19.43
C PHE A 112 -9.26 -29.25 -18.72
N ASN A 113 -10.36 -29.98 -18.52
CA ASN A 113 -10.31 -31.36 -17.99
C ASN A 113 -9.65 -32.33 -18.98
N LYS A 114 -9.79 -32.11 -20.29
CA LYS A 114 -9.02 -32.88 -21.30
C LYS A 114 -7.55 -32.46 -21.29
N ALA A 115 -7.25 -31.16 -21.19
CA ALA A 115 -5.88 -30.63 -21.20
C ALA A 115 -5.02 -31.20 -20.06
N ILE A 116 -5.55 -31.31 -18.83
CA ILE A 116 -4.80 -31.82 -17.68
C ILE A 116 -4.34 -33.29 -17.86
N GLY A 117 -5.03 -34.07 -18.70
CA GLY A 117 -4.61 -35.44 -19.04
C GLY A 117 -3.34 -35.51 -19.89
N PHE A 118 -2.90 -34.37 -20.47
CA PHE A 118 -1.74 -34.29 -21.36
C PHE A 118 -0.58 -33.45 -20.79
N THR A 119 -0.68 -32.95 -19.56
CA THR A 119 0.41 -32.21 -18.91
C THR A 119 1.56 -33.15 -18.53
N GLY A 120 2.80 -32.74 -18.80
CA GLY A 120 3.99 -33.57 -18.56
C GLY A 120 4.70 -33.30 -17.24
N SER A 121 4.61 -32.06 -16.73
CA SER A 121 5.28 -31.63 -15.49
C SER A 121 4.30 -31.27 -14.38
N GLU A 122 4.76 -31.32 -13.12
CA GLU A 122 3.96 -30.87 -11.96
C GLU A 122 3.64 -29.37 -12.03
N ALA A 123 4.51 -28.55 -12.63
CA ALA A 123 4.25 -27.13 -12.84
C ALA A 123 3.11 -26.90 -13.84
N GLU A 124 3.03 -27.67 -14.92
CA GLU A 124 1.90 -27.58 -15.86
C GLU A 124 0.60 -28.08 -15.23
N LYS A 125 0.65 -29.17 -14.44
CA LYS A 125 -0.52 -29.68 -13.72
C LYS A 125 -1.08 -28.66 -12.74
N SER A 126 -0.21 -28.00 -11.97
CA SER A 126 -0.64 -26.99 -11.00
C SER A 126 -1.31 -25.80 -11.70
N LEU A 127 -0.71 -25.27 -12.77
CA LEU A 127 -1.31 -24.19 -13.57
C LEU A 127 -2.64 -24.60 -14.20
N MET A 128 -2.74 -25.84 -14.71
CA MET A 128 -3.99 -26.34 -15.25
C MET A 128 -5.06 -26.51 -14.16
N LYS A 129 -4.67 -26.93 -12.96
CA LYS A 129 -5.58 -27.01 -11.81
C LYS A 129 -6.12 -25.63 -11.41
N LEU A 130 -5.27 -24.60 -11.46
CA LEU A 130 -5.70 -23.21 -11.25
C LEU A 130 -6.69 -22.75 -12.33
N ARG A 131 -6.44 -23.06 -13.62
CA ARG A 131 -7.40 -22.78 -14.70
C ARG A 131 -8.74 -23.47 -14.47
N LEU A 132 -8.72 -24.75 -14.06
CA LEU A 132 -9.93 -25.51 -13.73
C LEU A 132 -10.70 -24.89 -12.58
N ALA A 133 -10.04 -24.48 -11.49
CA ALA A 133 -10.70 -23.83 -10.36
C ALA A 133 -11.47 -22.57 -10.81
N LYS A 134 -10.85 -21.74 -11.67
CA LYS A 134 -11.48 -20.54 -12.23
C LYS A 134 -12.61 -20.88 -13.22
N ALA A 135 -12.45 -21.91 -14.04
CA ALA A 135 -13.48 -22.34 -14.97
C ALA A 135 -14.71 -22.92 -14.25
N TYR A 136 -14.51 -23.73 -13.21
CA TYR A 136 -15.59 -24.20 -12.34
C TYR A 136 -16.34 -23.04 -11.68
N GLU A 137 -15.63 -22.00 -11.25
CA GLU A 137 -16.26 -20.78 -10.74
C GLU A 137 -17.16 -20.12 -11.80
N GLN A 138 -16.66 -19.93 -13.02
CA GLN A 138 -17.45 -19.34 -14.12
C GLN A 138 -18.67 -20.19 -14.48
N ALA A 139 -18.58 -21.52 -14.32
CA ALA A 139 -19.69 -22.45 -14.54
C ALA A 139 -20.66 -22.57 -13.35
N GLY A 140 -20.43 -21.86 -12.24
CA GLY A 140 -21.24 -21.96 -11.01
C GLY A 140 -21.05 -23.28 -10.23
N MET A 141 -20.02 -24.06 -10.57
CA MET A 141 -19.70 -25.37 -9.99
C MET A 141 -18.79 -25.21 -8.76
N PHE A 142 -19.28 -24.50 -7.73
CA PHE A 142 -18.43 -24.05 -6.61
C PHE A 142 -17.81 -25.18 -5.78
N THR A 143 -18.48 -26.32 -5.62
CA THR A 143 -17.92 -27.48 -4.91
C THR A 143 -16.69 -28.03 -5.64
N GLN A 144 -16.75 -28.12 -6.97
CA GLN A 144 -15.62 -28.54 -7.81
C GLN A 144 -14.52 -27.48 -7.83
N ALA A 145 -14.88 -26.19 -7.86
CA ALA A 145 -13.93 -25.09 -7.77
C ALA A 145 -13.13 -25.15 -6.46
N VAL A 146 -13.82 -25.37 -5.34
CA VAL A 146 -13.21 -25.57 -4.02
C VAL A 146 -12.31 -26.79 -4.01
N ALA A 147 -12.75 -27.93 -4.54
CA ALA A 147 -11.92 -29.14 -4.59
C ALA A 147 -10.63 -28.93 -5.39
N ALA A 148 -10.70 -28.21 -6.52
CA ALA A 148 -9.52 -27.84 -7.29
C ALA A 148 -8.60 -26.87 -6.52
N GLY A 149 -9.16 -25.88 -5.81
CA GLY A 149 -8.41 -24.98 -4.94
C GLY A 149 -7.75 -25.69 -3.76
N GLN A 150 -8.40 -26.70 -3.20
CA GLN A 150 -7.87 -27.49 -2.09
C GLN A 150 -6.73 -28.41 -2.55
N GLU A 151 -6.85 -28.99 -3.75
CA GLU A 151 -5.76 -29.76 -4.36
C GLU A 151 -4.51 -28.90 -4.63
N LEU A 152 -4.69 -27.61 -4.96
CA LEU A 152 -3.57 -26.67 -5.04
C LEU A 152 -2.84 -26.50 -3.70
N ILE A 153 -3.56 -26.51 -2.58
CA ILE A 153 -2.96 -26.42 -1.25
C ILE A 153 -2.21 -27.71 -0.92
N GLU A 154 -2.87 -28.85 -1.09
CA GLU A 154 -2.36 -30.15 -0.62
C GLU A 154 -1.20 -30.68 -1.47
N LYS A 155 -1.30 -30.58 -2.80
CA LYS A 155 -0.29 -31.15 -3.71
C LYS A 155 0.72 -30.11 -4.21
N TYR A 156 0.27 -28.86 -4.35
CA TYR A 156 1.05 -27.80 -4.99
C TYR A 156 1.38 -26.64 -4.04
N GLY A 157 1.23 -26.85 -2.72
CA GLY A 157 1.32 -25.80 -1.70
C GLY A 157 2.60 -24.96 -1.78
N SER A 158 3.74 -25.59 -2.07
CA SER A 158 5.07 -24.96 -2.16
C SER A 158 5.49 -24.55 -3.58
N ALA A 159 4.73 -24.94 -4.61
CA ALA A 159 5.05 -24.66 -6.00
C ALA A 159 4.88 -23.16 -6.30
N ASP A 160 5.83 -22.57 -7.01
CA ASP A 160 5.74 -21.20 -7.50
C ASP A 160 4.88 -21.15 -8.76
N MET A 161 3.84 -20.32 -8.72
CA MET A 161 2.80 -20.26 -9.73
C MET A 161 2.41 -18.82 -10.02
N ALA A 162 2.30 -18.47 -11.29
CA ALA A 162 1.70 -17.20 -11.68
C ALA A 162 0.17 -17.28 -11.64
N ASP A 163 -0.48 -16.19 -11.22
CA ASP A 163 -1.92 -16.07 -11.34
C ASP A 163 -2.31 -15.76 -12.81
N ILE A 164 -2.55 -16.83 -13.57
CA ILE A 164 -2.82 -16.75 -15.02
C ILE A 164 -4.30 -16.52 -15.31
N ASP A 165 -4.60 -15.71 -16.32
CA ASP A 165 -5.96 -15.46 -16.75
C ASP A 165 -6.54 -16.67 -17.52
N ILE A 166 -7.88 -16.72 -17.61
CA ILE A 166 -8.63 -17.67 -18.45
C ILE A 166 -9.55 -16.89 -19.41
N GLY A 167 -10.00 -17.55 -20.47
CA GLY A 167 -10.86 -16.94 -21.50
C GLY A 167 -10.06 -16.25 -22.61
N LEU A 168 -10.73 -15.43 -23.43
CA LEU A 168 -10.16 -14.84 -24.65
C LEU A 168 -8.84 -14.09 -24.43
N LYS A 169 -8.69 -13.40 -23.28
CA LYS A 169 -7.45 -12.67 -22.92
C LYS A 169 -6.25 -13.59 -22.68
N ALA A 170 -6.50 -14.86 -22.40
CA ALA A 170 -5.48 -15.86 -22.18
C ALA A 170 -5.16 -16.67 -23.45
N ILE A 171 -5.86 -16.42 -24.56
CA ILE A 171 -5.50 -16.97 -25.87
C ILE A 171 -4.19 -16.32 -26.30
N ASP A 172 -3.22 -17.14 -26.70
CA ASP A 172 -1.88 -16.71 -27.15
C ASP A 172 -0.93 -16.19 -26.05
N MET A 173 -1.26 -16.36 -24.76
CA MET A 173 -0.29 -16.11 -23.70
C MET A 173 0.97 -16.95 -23.92
N ARG A 174 2.08 -16.28 -24.17
CA ARG A 174 3.41 -16.87 -24.33
C ARG A 174 4.00 -17.15 -22.94
N PRO A 175 4.93 -18.12 -22.83
CA PRO A 175 5.70 -18.30 -21.60
C PRO A 175 6.35 -17.01 -21.11
N ASP A 176 6.74 -16.11 -22.01
CA ASP A 176 7.32 -14.80 -21.68
C ASP A 176 6.30 -13.86 -21.01
N ASP A 177 5.02 -13.91 -21.36
CA ASP A 177 3.94 -13.09 -20.76
C ASP A 177 3.68 -13.46 -19.28
N VAL A 178 4.26 -14.58 -18.83
CA VAL A 178 4.16 -15.08 -17.45
C VAL A 178 5.42 -14.74 -16.65
N LYS A 179 6.55 -14.42 -17.30
CA LYS A 179 7.83 -14.14 -16.61
C LYS A 179 7.78 -12.88 -15.76
N ASP A 180 7.01 -11.88 -16.19
CA ASP A 180 6.87 -10.61 -15.48
C ASP A 180 5.71 -10.64 -14.47
N LYS A 181 4.90 -11.72 -14.44
CA LYS A 181 3.85 -11.87 -13.45
C LYS A 181 4.43 -12.31 -12.09
N PRO A 182 3.96 -11.74 -10.98
CA PRO A 182 4.38 -12.18 -9.66
C PRO A 182 4.04 -13.66 -9.45
N LEU A 183 5.02 -14.40 -8.93
CA LEU A 183 4.86 -15.80 -8.56
C LEU A 183 4.33 -15.88 -7.13
N TYR A 184 3.38 -16.77 -6.93
CA TYR A 184 2.76 -17.07 -5.65
C TYR A 184 2.94 -18.55 -5.33
N LYS A 185 2.98 -18.87 -4.04
CA LYS A 185 2.89 -20.26 -3.60
C LYS A 185 1.50 -20.81 -3.91
N GLY A 186 1.42 -22.03 -4.45
CA GLY A 186 0.15 -22.67 -4.81
C GLY A 186 -0.83 -22.72 -3.64
N GLY A 187 -0.36 -22.89 -2.41
CA GLY A 187 -1.20 -22.84 -1.21
C GLY A 187 -1.82 -21.47 -0.94
N THR A 188 -1.08 -20.39 -1.25
CA THR A 188 -1.60 -19.01 -1.14
C THR A 188 -2.69 -18.76 -2.17
N LEU A 189 -2.49 -19.19 -3.42
CA LEU A 189 -3.51 -19.07 -4.47
C LEU A 189 -4.74 -19.93 -4.13
N GLY A 190 -4.54 -21.18 -3.73
CA GLY A 190 -5.63 -22.08 -3.34
C GLY A 190 -6.51 -21.47 -2.24
N LYS A 191 -5.89 -20.96 -1.16
CA LYS A 191 -6.59 -20.27 -0.06
C LYS A 191 -7.40 -19.08 -0.56
N LEU A 192 -6.77 -18.21 -1.36
CA LEU A 192 -7.39 -16.99 -1.90
C LEU A 192 -8.63 -17.31 -2.74
N TYR A 193 -8.52 -18.32 -3.62
CA TYR A 193 -9.60 -18.72 -4.50
C TYR A 193 -10.72 -19.45 -3.73
N ILE A 194 -10.40 -20.31 -2.77
CA ILE A 194 -11.42 -20.94 -1.89
C ILE A 194 -12.24 -19.88 -1.15
N ASP A 195 -11.61 -18.86 -0.55
CA ASP A 195 -12.34 -17.77 0.12
C ASP A 195 -13.29 -17.04 -0.83
N ARG A 196 -12.87 -16.86 -2.09
CA ARG A 196 -13.71 -16.29 -3.14
C ARG A 196 -14.87 -17.23 -3.50
N PHE A 197 -14.64 -18.53 -3.60
CA PHE A 197 -15.67 -19.51 -3.93
C PHE A 197 -16.70 -19.67 -2.81
N ILE A 198 -16.29 -19.67 -1.54
CA ILE A 198 -17.19 -19.69 -0.39
C ILE A 198 -18.09 -18.45 -0.37
N ARG A 199 -17.56 -17.27 -0.68
CA ARG A 199 -18.36 -16.03 -0.73
C ARG A 199 -19.43 -16.05 -1.83
N LYS A 200 -19.14 -16.69 -2.97
CA LYS A 200 -20.06 -16.73 -4.11
C LYS A 200 -21.03 -17.92 -4.06
N GLY A 201 -20.54 -19.11 -3.74
CA GLY A 201 -21.31 -20.35 -3.68
C GLY A 201 -21.89 -20.67 -2.31
N GLY A 202 -21.64 -19.82 -1.31
CA GLY A 202 -21.95 -20.09 0.08
C GLY A 202 -21.02 -21.14 0.70
N ARG A 203 -21.04 -21.26 2.03
CA ARG A 203 -20.13 -22.16 2.75
C ARG A 203 -20.42 -23.66 2.54
N VAL A 204 -21.59 -23.98 1.98
CA VAL A 204 -21.96 -25.37 1.65
C VAL A 204 -20.97 -26.03 0.70
N CYS A 205 -20.30 -25.27 -0.19
CA CYS A 205 -19.32 -25.81 -1.13
C CYS A 205 -18.01 -26.26 -0.45
N TYR A 206 -17.73 -25.83 0.79
CA TYR A 206 -16.55 -26.21 1.58
C TYR A 206 -16.86 -27.24 2.69
N LYS A 207 -18.12 -27.68 2.81
CA LYS A 207 -18.60 -28.50 3.94
C LYS A 207 -17.78 -29.79 4.16
N THR A 208 -17.38 -30.47 3.08
CA THR A 208 -16.56 -31.69 3.16
C THR A 208 -15.23 -31.44 3.87
N TYR A 209 -14.57 -30.32 3.55
CA TYR A 209 -13.28 -29.96 4.14
C TYR A 209 -13.42 -29.40 5.55
N ASP A 210 -14.52 -28.69 5.86
CA ASP A 210 -14.87 -28.34 7.24
C ASP A 210 -15.01 -29.60 8.10
N THR A 211 -15.65 -30.66 7.59
CA THR A 211 -15.84 -31.93 8.32
C THR A 211 -14.51 -32.64 8.60
N GLN A 212 -13.63 -32.70 7.59
CA GLN A 212 -12.28 -33.27 7.75
C GLN A 212 -11.43 -32.48 8.75
N ALA A 213 -11.50 -31.15 8.70
CA ALA A 213 -10.77 -30.29 9.63
C ALA A 213 -11.29 -30.44 11.07
N ASP A 214 -12.61 -30.61 11.26
CA ASP A 214 -13.22 -30.90 12.57
C ASP A 214 -12.78 -32.26 13.14
N GLU A 215 -12.71 -33.29 12.30
CA GLU A 215 -12.19 -34.61 12.70
C GLU A 215 -10.71 -34.54 13.10
N ALA A 216 -9.91 -33.82 12.32
CA ALA A 216 -8.50 -33.57 12.62
C ALA A 216 -8.33 -32.79 13.95
N LEU A 217 -9.16 -31.76 14.18
CA LEU A 217 -9.19 -30.99 15.43
C LEU A 217 -9.49 -31.90 16.62
N LYS A 218 -10.53 -32.74 16.54
CA LYS A 218 -10.89 -33.69 17.61
C LYS A 218 -9.76 -34.65 17.92
N SER A 219 -9.15 -35.23 16.88
CA SER A 219 -8.02 -36.17 17.02
C SER A 219 -6.78 -35.52 17.64
N ALA A 220 -6.40 -34.33 17.17
CA ALA A 220 -5.25 -33.58 17.69
C ALA A 220 -5.47 -33.15 19.14
N THR A 221 -6.69 -32.70 19.47
CA THR A 221 -7.08 -32.32 20.84
C THR A 221 -7.01 -33.51 21.79
N ALA A 222 -7.53 -34.67 21.40
CA ALA A 222 -7.50 -35.88 22.22
C ALA A 222 -6.08 -36.36 22.52
N LYS A 223 -5.13 -36.11 21.62
CA LYS A 223 -3.71 -36.46 21.77
C LYS A 223 -2.88 -35.39 22.47
N GLY A 224 -3.41 -34.18 22.66
CA GLY A 224 -2.63 -33.03 23.11
C GLY A 224 -1.49 -32.67 22.15
N ASP A 225 -1.71 -32.85 20.84
CA ASP A 225 -0.69 -32.69 19.81
C ASP A 225 -0.68 -31.26 19.25
N LEU A 226 0.28 -30.46 19.74
CA LEU A 226 0.45 -29.05 19.34
C LEU A 226 0.72 -28.89 17.84
N ASP A 227 1.57 -29.76 17.26
CA ASP A 227 1.96 -29.66 15.86
C ASP A 227 0.80 -30.04 14.94
N ALA A 228 0.02 -31.06 15.31
CA ALA A 228 -1.19 -31.42 14.58
C ALA A 228 -2.22 -30.29 14.58
N LEU A 229 -2.46 -29.63 15.73
CA LEU A 229 -3.37 -28.47 15.79
C LEU A 229 -2.88 -27.31 14.89
N CYS A 230 -1.58 -27.03 14.88
CA CYS A 230 -1.00 -25.99 14.03
C CYS A 230 -1.06 -26.36 12.54
N ASN A 231 -1.00 -27.65 12.19
CA ASN A 231 -1.05 -28.13 10.81
C ASN A 231 -2.46 -28.07 10.20
N ILE A 232 -3.53 -27.97 10.99
CA ILE A 232 -4.91 -27.83 10.47
C ILE A 232 -5.02 -26.61 9.55
N GLU A 233 -4.38 -25.48 9.89
CA GLU A 233 -4.37 -24.30 9.02
C GLU A 233 -3.64 -24.57 7.70
N LYS A 234 -2.52 -25.28 7.74
CA LYS A 234 -1.73 -25.53 6.54
C LYS A 234 -2.51 -26.39 5.56
N THR A 235 -3.25 -27.36 6.08
CA THR A 235 -4.06 -28.27 5.25
C THR A 235 -5.38 -27.63 4.85
N TRP A 236 -6.12 -27.03 5.78
CA TRP A 236 -7.45 -26.44 5.55
C TRP A 236 -7.51 -24.97 6.02
N PRO A 237 -6.84 -24.04 5.31
CA PRO A 237 -6.68 -22.65 5.73
C PRO A 237 -7.97 -21.83 5.74
N ASN A 238 -9.08 -22.39 5.26
CA ASN A 238 -10.39 -21.76 5.22
C ASN A 238 -11.39 -22.44 6.17
N ALA A 239 -10.99 -23.44 6.95
CA ALA A 239 -11.88 -24.21 7.82
C ALA A 239 -12.50 -23.36 8.95
N ASN A 240 -13.74 -23.68 9.34
CA ASN A 240 -14.46 -22.96 10.39
C ASN A 240 -13.82 -23.16 11.77
N CYS A 241 -13.22 -24.32 11.98
CA CYS A 241 -12.67 -24.74 13.26
C CYS A 241 -11.31 -24.12 13.59
N LEU A 242 -10.74 -23.30 12.68
CA LEU A 242 -9.39 -22.74 12.85
C LEU A 242 -9.23 -21.90 14.12
N ASN A 243 -10.25 -21.11 14.49
CA ASN A 243 -10.17 -20.32 15.71
C ASN A 243 -10.08 -21.21 16.96
N GLU A 244 -10.82 -22.33 17.00
CA GLU A 244 -10.73 -23.29 18.09
C GLU A 244 -9.39 -24.02 18.07
N ALA A 245 -8.91 -24.43 16.89
CA ALA A 245 -7.60 -25.07 16.71
C ALA A 245 -6.46 -24.16 17.22
N PHE A 246 -6.44 -22.88 16.83
CA PHE A 246 -5.46 -21.91 17.30
C PHE A 246 -5.57 -21.66 18.81
N PHE A 247 -6.79 -21.60 19.33
CA PHE A 247 -7.02 -21.39 20.76
C PHE A 247 -6.44 -22.54 21.60
N LEU A 248 -6.73 -23.79 21.20
CA LEU A 248 -6.22 -24.99 21.86
C LEU A 248 -4.71 -25.14 21.68
N ALA A 249 -4.18 -24.85 20.49
CA ALA A 249 -2.73 -24.86 20.24
C ALA A 249 -2.02 -23.83 21.11
N ALA A 250 -2.57 -22.64 21.25
CA ALA A 250 -2.02 -21.63 22.15
C ALA A 250 -2.02 -22.08 23.61
N GLU A 251 -3.09 -22.76 24.03
CA GLU A 251 -3.20 -23.30 25.39
C GLU A 251 -2.11 -24.35 25.66
N LEU A 252 -1.90 -25.28 24.72
CA LEU A 252 -0.84 -26.30 24.83
C LEU A 252 0.56 -25.68 24.81
N ALA A 253 0.82 -24.73 23.91
CA ALA A 253 2.10 -24.02 23.85
C ALA A 253 2.38 -23.24 25.13
N TYR A 254 1.37 -22.56 25.68
CA TYR A 254 1.48 -21.85 26.95
C TYR A 254 1.76 -22.80 28.11
N LYS A 255 1.02 -23.90 28.23
CA LYS A 255 1.25 -24.94 29.26
C LYS A 255 2.64 -25.54 29.13
N ALA A 256 3.10 -25.84 27.91
CA ALA A 256 4.43 -26.37 27.66
C ALA A 256 5.56 -25.38 28.01
N ALA A 257 5.28 -24.07 28.05
CA ALA A 257 6.24 -23.06 28.48
C ALA A 257 6.35 -22.95 30.00
N GLN A 258 5.33 -23.35 30.76
CA GLN A 258 5.33 -23.25 32.22
C GLN A 258 6.40 -24.14 32.84
N GLY A 259 7.11 -23.61 33.84
CA GLY A 259 8.17 -24.33 34.55
C GLY A 259 9.45 -24.55 33.74
N LYS A 260 9.55 -24.07 32.49
CA LYS A 260 10.77 -24.14 31.69
C LYS A 260 11.67 -22.92 31.92
N PRO A 261 13.00 -23.06 31.76
CA PRO A 261 13.93 -21.91 31.73
C PRO A 261 13.53 -20.90 30.63
N ALA A 262 13.86 -19.63 30.84
CA ALA A 262 13.45 -18.53 29.96
C ALA A 262 13.77 -18.77 28.48
N GLU A 263 14.95 -19.27 28.16
CA GLU A 263 15.40 -19.58 26.79
C GLU A 263 14.50 -20.60 26.07
N GLN A 264 13.93 -21.55 26.81
CA GLN A 264 13.04 -22.59 26.27
C GLN A 264 11.56 -22.19 26.35
N ALA A 265 11.19 -21.36 27.33
CA ALA A 265 9.83 -20.87 27.51
C ALA A 265 9.48 -19.78 26.49
N GLN A 266 10.42 -18.90 26.14
CA GLN A 266 10.16 -17.73 25.29
C GLN A 266 9.65 -18.08 23.88
N PRO A 267 10.19 -19.08 23.14
CA PRO A 267 9.66 -19.46 21.84
C PRO A 267 8.21 -19.97 21.91
N LEU A 268 7.89 -20.76 22.94
CA LEU A 268 6.56 -21.32 23.18
C LEU A 268 5.54 -20.24 23.60
N GLN A 269 5.94 -19.31 24.47
CA GLN A 269 5.13 -18.14 24.82
C GLN A 269 4.87 -17.26 23.60
N SER A 270 5.90 -17.01 22.78
CA SER A 270 5.76 -16.24 21.55
C SER A 270 4.83 -16.93 20.55
N GLN A 271 4.87 -18.26 20.46
CA GLN A 271 3.93 -19.04 19.65
C GLN A 271 2.50 -18.93 20.18
N ALA A 272 2.30 -19.08 21.50
CA ALA A 272 0.99 -18.94 22.13
C ALA A 272 0.39 -17.54 21.88
N ILE A 273 1.16 -16.47 22.07
CA ILE A 273 0.71 -15.09 21.81
C ILE A 273 0.29 -14.92 20.35
N ARG A 274 1.12 -15.34 19.38
CA ARG A 274 0.78 -15.22 17.95
C ARG A 274 -0.51 -15.95 17.59
N LEU A 275 -0.75 -17.12 18.17
CA LEU A 275 -1.97 -17.90 17.94
C LEU A 275 -3.19 -17.21 18.59
N LEU A 276 -3.05 -16.72 19.83
CA LEU A 276 -4.13 -16.02 20.54
C LEU A 276 -4.49 -14.68 19.88
N GLU A 277 -3.52 -13.90 19.41
CA GLU A 277 -3.78 -12.64 18.71
C GLU A 277 -4.66 -12.88 17.46
N ARG A 278 -4.50 -14.02 16.78
CA ARG A 278 -5.37 -14.36 15.63
C ARG A 278 -6.80 -14.65 16.07
N VAL A 279 -6.98 -15.37 17.17
CA VAL A 279 -8.31 -15.68 17.72
C VAL A 279 -8.96 -14.42 18.29
N ALA A 280 -8.21 -13.57 18.99
CA ALA A 280 -8.68 -12.31 19.55
C ALA A 280 -9.17 -11.33 18.48
N ASN A 281 -8.50 -11.29 17.33
CA ASN A 281 -8.90 -10.45 16.18
C ASN A 281 -10.03 -11.07 15.32
N SER A 282 -10.60 -12.20 15.74
CA SER A 282 -11.70 -12.86 15.05
C SER A 282 -13.04 -12.61 15.76
N SER A 283 -14.14 -12.75 15.02
CA SER A 283 -15.48 -12.81 15.61
C SER A 283 -15.79 -14.26 16.01
N GLY A 284 -15.77 -14.58 17.30
CA GLY A 284 -16.09 -15.92 17.78
C GLY A 284 -16.14 -16.03 19.31
N PRO A 285 -16.70 -17.12 19.85
CA PRO A 285 -16.90 -17.29 21.29
C PRO A 285 -15.59 -17.31 22.10
N ARG A 286 -14.45 -17.57 21.45
CA ARG A 286 -13.13 -17.60 22.08
C ARG A 286 -12.38 -16.27 22.02
N SER A 287 -12.84 -15.28 21.26
CA SER A 287 -12.06 -14.04 21.02
C SER A 287 -11.76 -13.29 22.31
N VAL A 288 -12.76 -13.16 23.20
CA VAL A 288 -12.63 -12.52 24.51
C VAL A 288 -11.65 -13.27 25.41
N SER A 289 -11.78 -14.60 25.48
CA SER A 289 -10.85 -15.44 26.24
C SER A 289 -9.41 -15.33 25.71
N ALA A 290 -9.25 -15.24 24.39
CA ALA A 290 -7.94 -15.08 23.77
C ALA A 290 -7.32 -13.71 24.05
N ALA A 291 -8.10 -12.63 23.97
CA ALA A 291 -7.65 -11.29 24.31
C ALA A 291 -7.23 -11.16 25.78
N VAL A 292 -8.01 -11.73 26.71
CA VAL A 292 -7.64 -11.82 28.14
C VAL A 292 -6.33 -12.58 28.32
N ALA A 293 -6.17 -13.72 27.63
CA ALA A 293 -4.95 -14.51 27.70
C ALA A 293 -3.72 -13.74 27.19
N VAL A 294 -3.83 -13.01 26.08
CA VAL A 294 -2.73 -12.16 25.56
C VAL A 294 -2.38 -11.07 26.57
N ALA A 295 -3.37 -10.35 27.10
CA ALA A 295 -3.14 -9.30 28.09
C ALA A 295 -2.42 -9.85 29.34
N MET A 296 -2.83 -11.02 29.80
CA MET A 296 -2.18 -11.69 30.93
C MET A 296 -0.75 -12.12 30.65
N ILE A 297 -0.47 -12.72 29.49
CA ILE A 297 0.88 -13.14 29.13
C ILE A 297 1.79 -11.90 29.06
N TYR A 298 1.33 -10.82 28.44
CA TYR A 298 2.09 -9.56 28.37
C TYR A 298 2.19 -8.81 29.70
N GLY A 299 1.24 -8.98 30.62
CA GLY A 299 1.31 -8.39 31.97
C GLY A 299 2.32 -9.11 32.87
N ARG A 300 2.59 -10.39 32.58
CA ARG A 300 3.65 -11.17 33.25
C ARG A 300 5.02 -10.97 32.60
N GLY A 301 5.06 -10.78 31.28
CA GLY A 301 6.24 -10.26 30.58
C GLY A 301 6.44 -8.78 30.93
N ASN A 302 7.64 -8.22 30.82
CA ASN A 302 7.92 -6.83 31.20
C ASN A 302 7.36 -5.80 30.17
N THR A 303 6.12 -6.02 29.70
CA THR A 303 5.45 -5.35 28.56
C THR A 303 4.08 -4.79 28.98
N ALA A 304 4.03 -4.17 30.17
CA ALA A 304 2.80 -3.73 30.82
C ALA A 304 1.92 -2.79 29.95
N GLY A 305 2.52 -1.98 29.08
CA GLY A 305 1.76 -1.07 28.19
C GLY A 305 0.87 -1.78 27.17
N TYR A 306 1.29 -2.95 26.67
CA TYR A 306 0.47 -3.76 25.75
C TYR A 306 -0.65 -4.50 26.47
N ALA A 307 -0.41 -4.93 27.71
CA ALA A 307 -1.44 -5.51 28.56
C ALA A 307 -2.52 -4.46 28.87
N ALA A 308 -2.12 -3.24 29.23
CA ALA A 308 -3.04 -2.15 29.55
C ALA A 308 -3.98 -1.80 28.37
N SER A 309 -3.46 -1.72 27.14
CA SER A 309 -4.30 -1.38 25.98
C SER A 309 -5.34 -2.47 25.66
N LEU A 310 -4.99 -3.75 25.84
CA LEU A 310 -5.94 -4.85 25.68
C LEU A 310 -6.97 -4.89 26.80
N VAL A 311 -6.56 -4.61 28.04
CA VAL A 311 -7.47 -4.52 29.19
C VAL A 311 -8.51 -3.43 28.97
N GLU A 312 -8.12 -2.25 28.48
CA GLU A 312 -9.11 -1.20 28.19
C GLU A 312 -10.11 -1.62 27.11
N ALA A 313 -9.65 -2.21 26.00
CA ALA A 313 -10.55 -2.70 24.95
C ALA A 313 -11.52 -3.79 25.46
N LEU A 314 -11.13 -4.56 26.47
CA LEU A 314 -11.96 -5.59 27.09
C LEU A 314 -13.00 -5.02 28.07
N ARG A 315 -12.80 -3.81 28.61
CA ARG A 315 -13.73 -3.20 29.57
C ARG A 315 -15.06 -2.78 28.95
N ASP A 316 -15.11 -2.63 27.63
CA ASP A 316 -16.34 -2.31 26.90
C ASP A 316 -17.25 -3.54 26.73
N LEU A 317 -16.76 -4.73 27.06
CA LEU A 317 -17.53 -5.97 27.02
C LEU A 317 -18.24 -6.24 28.35
N PRO A 318 -19.37 -6.98 28.35
CA PRO A 318 -20.09 -7.29 29.58
C PRO A 318 -19.19 -7.98 30.62
N PRO A 319 -19.07 -7.46 31.86
CA PRO A 319 -18.15 -8.00 32.86
C PRO A 319 -18.48 -9.44 33.30
N ASN A 320 -19.73 -9.88 33.09
CA ASN A 320 -20.20 -11.23 33.39
C ASN A 320 -19.89 -12.26 32.28
N THR A 321 -19.18 -11.87 31.22
CA THR A 321 -18.72 -12.78 30.15
C THR A 321 -17.79 -13.83 30.72
N ASP A 322 -18.07 -15.11 30.44
CA ASP A 322 -17.21 -16.21 30.85
C ASP A 322 -15.92 -16.24 30.02
N VAL A 323 -14.79 -16.32 30.72
CA VAL A 323 -13.48 -16.42 30.08
C VAL A 323 -12.72 -17.63 30.62
N ALA A 324 -12.06 -18.36 29.74
CA ALA A 324 -11.30 -19.54 30.10
C ALA A 324 -10.10 -19.75 29.16
N PHE A 325 -8.89 -19.82 29.71
CA PHE A 325 -7.66 -20.17 29.00
C PHE A 325 -6.66 -20.84 29.95
N ALA A 326 -6.24 -22.07 29.67
CA ALA A 326 -5.33 -22.86 30.49
C ALA A 326 -5.81 -22.99 31.95
N ASP A 327 -5.04 -22.46 32.90
CA ASP A 327 -5.32 -22.39 34.34
C ASP A 327 -6.23 -21.21 34.72
N ILE A 328 -6.61 -20.37 33.76
CA ILE A 328 -7.39 -19.15 33.97
C ILE A 328 -8.85 -19.43 33.65
N ARG A 329 -9.74 -19.23 34.62
CA ARG A 329 -11.19 -19.34 34.46
C ARG A 329 -11.88 -18.32 35.36
N GLY A 330 -12.97 -17.72 34.89
CA GLY A 330 -13.81 -16.84 35.68
C GLY A 330 -14.63 -15.85 34.85
N LYS A 331 -15.17 -14.84 35.51
CA LYS A 331 -15.84 -13.71 34.85
C LYS A 331 -14.81 -12.70 34.35
N LEU A 332 -15.09 -12.09 33.21
CA LEU A 332 -14.23 -11.07 32.60
C LEU A 332 -13.87 -9.96 33.58
N GLY A 333 -14.85 -9.42 34.32
CA GLY A 333 -14.62 -8.38 35.33
C GLY A 333 -13.59 -8.77 36.39
N ASP A 334 -13.69 -10.01 36.90
CA ASP A 334 -12.73 -10.54 37.89
C ASP A 334 -11.33 -10.71 37.29
N MET A 335 -11.24 -11.12 36.02
CA MET A 335 -9.95 -11.27 35.35
C MET A 335 -9.29 -9.93 35.08
N LEU A 336 -10.05 -8.92 34.63
CA LEU A 336 -9.53 -7.56 34.44
C LEU A 336 -9.05 -6.98 35.76
N ALA A 337 -9.79 -7.16 36.86
CA ALA A 337 -9.36 -6.74 38.19
C ALA A 337 -8.06 -7.42 38.65
N LYS A 338 -7.85 -8.70 38.32
CA LYS A 338 -6.58 -9.40 38.61
C LYS A 338 -5.41 -8.89 37.77
N ILE A 339 -5.65 -8.52 36.52
CA ILE A 339 -4.62 -7.94 35.64
C ILE A 339 -4.26 -6.53 36.12
N ASP A 340 -5.26 -5.72 36.48
CA ASP A 340 -5.11 -4.36 37.04
C ASP A 340 -4.44 -4.36 38.43
N GLY A 341 -4.62 -5.42 39.21
CA GLY A 341 -3.94 -5.62 40.49
C GLY A 341 -2.46 -6.04 40.34
N GLY A 342 -2.04 -6.44 39.14
CA GLY A 342 -0.63 -6.51 38.78
C GLY A 342 -0.06 -5.12 38.53
N ASN A 343 1.27 -4.97 38.40
CA ASN A 343 1.92 -3.68 38.08
C ASN A 343 1.62 -3.18 36.63
N VAL A 344 0.36 -3.21 36.20
CA VAL A 344 -0.10 -2.70 34.92
C VAL A 344 -0.53 -1.23 35.12
N PRO A 345 0.13 -0.26 34.47
CA PRO A 345 -0.26 1.15 34.57
C PRO A 345 -1.71 1.33 34.10
N LYS A 346 -2.54 1.98 34.93
CA LYS A 346 -3.90 2.38 34.52
C LYS A 346 -3.80 3.45 33.43
N LEU A 347 -4.51 3.25 32.32
CA LEU A 347 -4.70 4.31 31.34
C LEU A 347 -5.65 5.37 31.93
N PRO A 348 -5.43 6.68 31.68
CA PRO A 348 -6.31 7.74 32.19
C PRO A 348 -7.75 7.55 31.72
N ALA A 349 -8.74 7.70 32.62
CA ALA A 349 -10.16 7.51 32.35
C ALA A 349 -10.75 8.47 31.29
N GLU A 350 -10.03 9.54 30.96
CA GLU A 350 -10.42 10.62 30.03
C GLU A 350 -10.41 10.21 28.54
N LEU A 351 -10.02 8.97 28.21
CA LEU A 351 -10.00 8.46 26.83
C LEU A 351 -11.36 7.89 26.36
N ARG A 352 -12.37 7.84 27.23
CA ARG A 352 -13.72 7.35 26.91
C ARG A 352 -14.63 8.48 26.42
N ASN A 353 -14.63 8.74 25.11
CA ASN A 353 -15.65 9.58 24.49
C ASN A 353 -16.71 8.69 23.82
N ASP A 354 -17.76 8.36 24.57
CA ASP A 354 -18.88 7.50 24.15
C ASP A 354 -20.05 8.25 23.47
N SER A 355 -19.89 9.53 23.15
CA SER A 355 -20.90 10.25 22.36
C SER A 355 -20.69 9.96 20.86
N PHE A 356 -21.26 8.85 20.39
CA PHE A 356 -21.41 8.59 18.96
C PHE A 356 -22.22 9.72 18.33
N VAL A 357 -21.60 10.38 17.34
CA VAL A 357 -22.23 11.44 16.54
C VAL A 357 -23.13 10.78 15.49
N ASP A 358 -24.29 11.40 15.23
CA ASP A 358 -25.21 11.03 14.16
C ASP A 358 -24.50 10.97 12.79
N LEU A 359 -25.12 10.22 11.87
CA LEU A 359 -24.64 9.84 10.53
C LEU A 359 -23.76 10.90 9.82
N PRO A 360 -22.70 10.47 9.12
CA PRO A 360 -21.80 11.38 8.44
C PRO A 360 -22.52 12.24 7.40
N ALA A 361 -21.96 13.42 7.14
CA ALA A 361 -22.28 14.21 5.96
C ALA A 361 -22.29 13.27 4.76
N SER A 362 -23.36 13.33 3.97
CA SER A 362 -23.56 12.42 2.86
C SER A 362 -22.34 12.42 1.96
N GLU A 363 -21.77 11.25 1.70
CA GLU A 363 -20.78 11.07 0.65
C GLU A 363 -21.45 11.44 -0.67
N LEU A 364 -20.99 12.55 -1.27
CA LEU A 364 -21.59 13.11 -2.48
C LEU A 364 -21.01 12.44 -3.73
N VAL A 365 -19.69 12.23 -3.71
CA VAL A 365 -18.93 11.69 -4.83
C VAL A 365 -17.86 10.75 -4.31
N THR A 366 -17.79 9.56 -4.90
CA THR A 366 -16.67 8.62 -4.70
C THR A 366 -16.04 8.29 -6.04
N MET A 367 -14.77 8.66 -6.23
CA MET A 367 -14.03 8.39 -7.45
C MET A 367 -13.32 7.04 -7.38
N ASN A 368 -14.12 5.96 -7.46
CA ASN A 368 -13.77 4.55 -7.23
C ASN A 368 -12.95 3.84 -8.32
N ALA A 369 -12.33 4.56 -9.26
CA ALA A 369 -11.60 3.94 -10.36
C ALA A 369 -10.22 3.39 -9.92
N VAL A 370 -10.20 2.48 -8.94
CA VAL A 370 -9.08 1.61 -8.47
C VAL A 370 -7.74 2.29 -8.13
N SER A 371 -7.55 3.59 -8.36
CA SER A 371 -6.32 4.33 -8.05
C SER A 371 -6.41 5.85 -8.30
N THR A 372 -7.52 6.50 -7.93
CA THR A 372 -7.54 7.98 -7.92
C THR A 372 -6.79 8.51 -6.70
N VAL A 373 -5.73 9.30 -6.89
CA VAL A 373 -4.92 9.88 -5.80
C VAL A 373 -4.77 11.39 -5.99
N LEU A 374 -4.84 12.19 -4.92
CA LEU A 374 -4.64 13.63 -5.02
C LEU A 374 -3.18 13.93 -5.37
N LEU A 375 -2.96 14.80 -6.35
CA LEU A 375 -1.63 15.26 -6.70
C LEU A 375 -1.19 16.30 -5.66
N LYS A 376 0.05 16.17 -5.16
CA LYS A 376 0.55 16.95 -4.02
C LYS A 376 1.82 17.73 -4.38
N ASP A 377 1.99 18.85 -3.70
CA ASP A 377 3.20 19.67 -3.76
C ASP A 377 4.34 19.12 -2.89
N HIS A 378 5.46 19.85 -2.82
CA HIS A 378 6.62 19.49 -2.01
C HIS A 378 6.38 19.58 -0.48
N ASN A 379 5.29 20.20 -0.06
CA ASN A 379 4.80 20.21 1.32
C ASN A 379 3.76 19.10 1.57
N LEU A 380 3.56 18.22 0.59
CA LEU A 380 2.54 17.16 0.58
C LEU A 380 1.11 17.70 0.70
N ARG A 381 0.90 18.96 0.31
CA ARG A 381 -0.41 19.59 0.24
C ARG A 381 -1.04 19.29 -1.12
N PRO A 382 -2.30 18.85 -1.16
CA PRO A 382 -3.01 18.69 -2.42
C PRO A 382 -3.02 19.99 -3.24
N ILE A 383 -2.77 19.87 -4.53
CA ILE A 383 -2.66 21.03 -5.43
C ILE A 383 -4.06 21.56 -5.73
N ARG A 384 -4.29 22.81 -5.33
CA ARG A 384 -5.53 23.56 -5.62
C ARG A 384 -5.37 24.40 -6.87
N ILE A 385 -6.34 24.34 -7.76
CA ILE A 385 -6.46 25.17 -8.96
C ILE A 385 -7.80 25.90 -8.86
N GLY A 386 -7.76 27.09 -8.26
CA GLY A 386 -8.97 27.76 -7.79
C GLY A 386 -9.73 26.84 -6.83
N ASP A 387 -10.97 26.54 -7.20
CA ASP A 387 -11.94 25.73 -6.45
C ASP A 387 -11.83 24.22 -6.74
N SER A 388 -10.87 23.81 -7.57
CA SER A 388 -10.67 22.44 -8.00
C SER A 388 -9.39 21.82 -7.43
N LEU A 389 -9.32 20.48 -7.43
CA LEU A 389 -8.14 19.73 -7.00
C LEU A 389 -7.54 18.94 -8.16
N ALA A 390 -6.22 18.99 -8.30
CA ALA A 390 -5.52 18.11 -9.23
C ALA A 390 -5.39 16.71 -8.63
N ALA A 391 -5.67 15.68 -9.42
CA ALA A 391 -5.51 14.29 -9.04
C ALA A 391 -4.96 13.45 -10.20
N ILE A 392 -4.52 12.25 -9.89
CA ILE A 392 -4.09 11.24 -10.85
C ILE A 392 -5.08 10.08 -10.81
N GLN A 393 -5.47 9.59 -11.98
CA GLN A 393 -6.31 8.41 -12.14
C GLN A 393 -5.72 7.54 -13.26
N GLY A 394 -5.05 6.44 -12.89
CA GLY A 394 -4.30 5.63 -13.84
C GLY A 394 -3.23 6.45 -14.59
N LYS A 395 -3.30 6.46 -15.92
CA LYS A 395 -2.36 7.22 -16.78
C LYS A 395 -2.71 8.70 -16.98
N TYR A 396 -3.73 9.18 -16.29
CA TYR A 396 -4.29 10.51 -16.50
C TYR A 396 -4.09 11.40 -15.28
N ALA A 397 -3.76 12.67 -15.52
CA ALA A 397 -4.07 13.74 -14.59
C ALA A 397 -5.50 14.21 -14.84
N ILE A 398 -6.23 14.47 -13.77
CA ILE A 398 -7.60 14.96 -13.80
C ILE A 398 -7.71 16.20 -12.92
N LEU A 399 -8.65 17.07 -13.26
CA LEU A 399 -9.05 18.19 -12.43
C LEU A 399 -10.41 17.90 -11.81
N ILE A 400 -10.45 17.76 -10.49
CA ILE A 400 -11.65 17.45 -9.71
C ILE A 400 -12.36 18.75 -9.33
N ASP A 401 -13.59 18.93 -9.82
CA ASP A 401 -14.52 19.91 -9.29
C ASP A 401 -15.04 19.46 -7.94
N THR A 402 -14.63 20.16 -6.89
CA THR A 402 -15.05 19.79 -5.54
C THR A 402 -16.52 20.10 -5.28
N MET A 403 -17.13 20.97 -6.09
CA MET A 403 -18.56 21.31 -6.05
C MET A 403 -19.46 20.36 -6.83
N ALA A 404 -18.93 19.33 -7.48
CA ALA A 404 -19.76 18.38 -8.23
C ALA A 404 -20.65 17.52 -7.32
N ASP A 405 -21.91 17.34 -7.70
CA ASP A 405 -22.88 16.53 -6.95
C ASP A 405 -22.87 15.04 -7.32
N ASN A 406 -22.04 14.65 -8.30
CA ASN A 406 -21.85 13.27 -8.73
C ASN A 406 -20.49 13.09 -9.41
N ASP A 407 -20.08 11.83 -9.57
CA ASP A 407 -18.80 11.41 -10.16
C ASP A 407 -18.63 11.85 -11.63
N ARG A 408 -19.69 11.81 -12.43
CA ARG A 408 -19.65 12.20 -13.86
C ARG A 408 -19.31 13.67 -14.05
N ASN A 409 -19.76 14.52 -13.13
CA ASN A 409 -19.52 15.96 -13.18
C ASN A 409 -18.29 16.38 -12.39
N ALA A 410 -17.73 15.49 -11.57
CA ALA A 410 -16.57 15.79 -10.74
C ALA A 410 -15.30 15.97 -11.56
N VAL A 411 -15.18 15.39 -12.76
CA VAL A 411 -14.00 15.56 -13.61
C VAL A 411 -14.22 16.71 -14.60
N ARG A 412 -13.56 17.85 -14.39
CA ARG A 412 -13.61 19.00 -15.32
C ARG A 412 -12.83 18.74 -16.60
N TRP A 413 -11.67 18.10 -16.50
CA TRP A 413 -10.87 17.68 -17.63
C TRP A 413 -9.95 16.51 -17.27
N THR A 414 -9.48 15.84 -18.32
CA THR A 414 -8.53 14.71 -18.24
C THR A 414 -7.38 14.94 -19.22
N GLY A 415 -6.14 14.87 -18.73
CA GLY A 415 -4.91 14.97 -19.52
C GLY A 415 -4.05 13.73 -19.33
N ILE A 416 -3.39 13.24 -20.39
CA ILE A 416 -2.51 12.07 -20.30
C ILE A 416 -1.15 12.51 -19.75
N VAL A 417 -0.64 11.84 -18.71
CA VAL A 417 0.68 12.13 -18.11
C VAL A 417 1.68 10.99 -18.25
N GLY A 418 1.30 9.92 -18.97
CA GLY A 418 2.22 8.83 -19.29
C GLY A 418 2.62 7.95 -18.11
N LEU A 419 1.85 7.95 -17.01
CA LEU A 419 2.03 6.96 -15.95
C LEU A 419 1.70 5.56 -16.49
N THR A 420 2.52 4.57 -16.15
CA THR A 420 2.16 3.18 -16.39
C THR A 420 1.02 2.80 -15.44
N GLN A 421 0.14 1.89 -15.83
CA GLN A 421 -0.99 1.47 -14.98
C GLN A 421 -0.50 0.91 -13.63
N ASP A 422 0.72 0.36 -13.61
CA ASP A 422 1.42 -0.14 -12.44
C ASP A 422 1.81 0.97 -11.44
N ASP A 423 2.12 2.18 -11.90
CA ASP A 423 2.49 3.30 -11.00
C ASP A 423 1.37 3.64 -10.01
N THR A 424 0.12 3.55 -10.44
CA THR A 424 -1.03 3.92 -9.59
C THR A 424 -1.64 2.73 -8.82
N THR A 425 -1.38 1.49 -9.26
CA THR A 425 -2.05 0.28 -8.74
C THR A 425 -1.13 -0.71 -8.04
N GLN A 426 0.18 -0.44 -7.92
CA GLN A 426 1.13 -1.45 -7.42
C GLN A 426 0.84 -1.93 -5.98
N ASN A 427 0.17 -3.07 -5.95
CA ASN A 427 -0.13 -3.91 -4.81
C ASN A 427 1.05 -4.81 -4.38
N ASN A 428 2.29 -4.58 -4.83
CA ASN A 428 3.43 -5.41 -4.43
C ASN A 428 4.76 -4.64 -4.36
N GLN A 429 5.22 -4.45 -3.13
CA GLN A 429 6.61 -4.48 -2.64
C GLN A 429 7.68 -3.44 -2.99
N GLN A 430 7.75 -2.66 -4.10
CA GLN A 430 9.03 -1.96 -4.36
C GLN A 430 9.14 -0.47 -4.71
N LYS A 431 8.09 0.27 -5.04
CA LYS A 431 8.20 1.74 -5.13
C LYS A 431 6.82 2.35 -5.05
N VAL A 432 6.56 3.22 -4.07
CA VAL A 432 5.54 4.24 -4.33
C VAL A 432 6.19 5.13 -5.37
N PRO A 433 5.57 5.37 -6.53
CA PRO A 433 6.13 6.31 -7.48
C PRO A 433 6.40 7.60 -6.74
N ASN A 434 7.56 8.22 -6.94
CA ASN A 434 7.74 9.58 -6.49
C ASN A 434 6.83 10.45 -7.34
N LEU A 435 5.56 10.55 -6.98
CA LEU A 435 4.59 11.36 -7.68
C LEU A 435 4.57 12.73 -7.00
N VAL A 436 5.01 13.75 -7.72
CA VAL A 436 4.96 15.14 -7.26
C VAL A 436 4.35 16.01 -8.32
N GLY A 437 3.64 17.04 -7.90
CA GLY A 437 3.16 18.07 -8.81
C GLY A 437 3.40 19.47 -8.29
N SER A 438 3.17 20.44 -9.16
CA SER A 438 3.06 21.86 -8.79
C SER A 438 2.38 22.62 -9.91
N LEU A 439 1.90 23.81 -9.60
CA LEU A 439 1.58 24.80 -10.62
C LEU A 439 2.82 25.60 -11.02
N SER A 440 2.80 26.15 -12.23
CA SER A 440 3.65 27.28 -12.59
C SER A 440 3.29 28.50 -11.75
N ASP A 441 4.24 29.43 -11.61
CA ASP A 441 4.06 30.65 -10.80
C ASP A 441 2.87 31.50 -11.29
N ASP A 442 2.54 31.43 -12.58
CA ASP A 442 1.38 32.10 -13.19
C ASP A 442 0.10 31.24 -13.21
N GLY A 443 0.13 30.04 -12.64
CA GLY A 443 -1.00 29.10 -12.56
C GLY A 443 -1.44 28.51 -13.91
N LYS A 444 -0.77 28.80 -15.03
CA LYS A 444 -1.19 28.34 -16.37
C LYS A 444 -0.84 26.89 -16.65
N TYR A 445 0.18 26.35 -15.99
CA TYR A 445 0.66 25.00 -16.21
C TYR A 445 0.61 24.18 -14.93
N LEU A 446 0.15 22.93 -15.05
CA LEU A 446 0.30 21.89 -14.05
C LEU A 446 1.46 20.99 -14.44
N TYR A 447 2.47 20.92 -13.57
CA TYR A 447 3.58 20.00 -13.70
C TYR A 447 3.28 18.73 -12.92
N VAL A 448 3.52 17.58 -13.56
CA VAL A 448 3.39 16.25 -12.96
C VAL A 448 4.67 15.48 -13.24
N ALA A 449 5.37 15.07 -12.19
CA ALA A 449 6.58 14.25 -12.30
C ALA A 449 6.38 12.92 -11.58
N ASN A 450 6.86 11.84 -12.19
CA ASN A 450 6.96 10.51 -11.62
C ASN A 450 8.40 9.98 -11.74
N ASP A 451 8.64 8.71 -11.45
CA ASP A 451 9.98 8.12 -11.50
C ASP A 451 10.61 8.09 -12.91
N GLU A 452 9.79 8.17 -13.96
CA GLU A 452 10.22 8.00 -15.35
C GLU A 452 10.13 9.28 -16.18
N THR A 453 9.15 10.12 -15.90
CA THR A 453 8.75 11.22 -16.78
C THR A 453 8.37 12.45 -15.99
N ILE A 454 8.47 13.60 -16.66
CA ILE A 454 7.85 14.84 -16.24
C ILE A 454 7.03 15.40 -17.39
N THR A 455 5.81 15.82 -17.07
CA THR A 455 4.82 16.34 -18.00
C THR A 455 4.36 17.72 -17.57
N ALA A 456 4.32 18.67 -18.50
CA ALA A 456 3.68 19.97 -18.31
C ALA A 456 2.34 20.00 -19.05
N LEU A 457 1.25 20.21 -18.31
CA LEU A 457 -0.10 20.32 -18.84
C LEU A 457 -0.58 21.75 -18.77
N GLU A 458 -1.21 22.25 -19.81
CA GLU A 458 -1.96 23.51 -19.74
C GLU A 458 -3.23 23.32 -18.90
N VAL A 459 -3.37 24.09 -17.83
CA VAL A 459 -4.47 23.95 -16.86
C VAL A 459 -5.84 24.18 -17.51
N ALA A 460 -5.92 25.09 -18.48
CA ALA A 460 -7.19 25.44 -19.14
C ALA A 460 -7.69 24.35 -20.09
N THR A 461 -6.79 23.55 -20.68
CA THR A 461 -7.13 22.65 -21.80
C THR A 461 -6.75 21.19 -21.58
N ALA A 462 -6.01 20.88 -20.51
CA ALA A 462 -5.38 19.58 -20.26
C ALA A 462 -4.37 19.13 -21.33
N LYS A 463 -3.99 20.00 -22.28
CA LYS A 463 -3.06 19.64 -23.34
C LYS A 463 -1.64 19.60 -22.82
N ILE A 464 -0.89 18.60 -23.26
CA ILE A 464 0.54 18.50 -22.99
C ILE A 464 1.25 19.64 -23.73
N LYS A 465 1.88 20.55 -22.98
CA LYS A 465 2.81 21.55 -23.52
C LYS A 465 4.10 20.86 -23.95
N TRP A 466 4.64 20.03 -23.06
CA TRP A 466 5.82 19.20 -23.31
C TRP A 466 5.83 18.03 -22.32
N GLN A 467 6.53 16.96 -22.70
CA GLN A 467 6.80 15.80 -21.85
C GLN A 467 8.25 15.36 -22.08
N LYS A 468 8.95 14.94 -21.02
CA LYS A 468 10.34 14.49 -21.07
C LYS A 468 10.53 13.23 -20.23
N ASN A 469 11.40 12.34 -20.68
CA ASN A 469 11.84 11.19 -19.89
C ASN A 469 13.02 11.58 -18.99
N LEU A 470 12.95 11.27 -17.69
CA LEU A 470 13.99 11.61 -16.71
C LEU A 470 15.31 10.88 -16.98
N ALA A 471 15.28 9.71 -17.62
CA ALA A 471 16.47 8.98 -18.02
C ALA A 471 17.29 9.74 -19.08
N GLU A 472 16.66 10.58 -19.91
CA GLU A 472 17.36 11.45 -20.88
C GLU A 472 18.33 12.43 -20.19
N PHE A 473 18.09 12.73 -18.92
CA PHE A 473 18.91 13.64 -18.11
C PHE A 473 19.82 12.90 -17.12
N ASP A 474 19.92 11.56 -17.23
CA ASP A 474 20.65 10.71 -16.26
C ASP A 474 20.11 10.91 -14.83
N MET A 475 18.77 10.98 -14.77
CA MET A 475 17.92 11.10 -13.57
C MET A 475 17.00 9.89 -13.40
N ALA A 476 17.37 8.74 -13.97
CA ALA A 476 16.65 7.49 -13.78
C ALA A 476 16.59 7.12 -12.28
N ASP A 477 15.44 6.60 -11.85
CA ASP A 477 15.19 6.18 -10.46
C ASP A 477 15.44 7.27 -9.40
N PRO A 478 14.74 8.42 -9.47
CA PRO A 478 14.75 9.35 -8.36
C PRO A 478 14.29 8.63 -7.08
N LEU A 479 14.93 8.92 -5.95
CA LEU A 479 14.51 8.40 -4.65
C LEU A 479 13.46 9.32 -4.01
N ILE A 480 13.60 10.63 -4.23
CA ILE A 480 12.68 11.69 -3.79
C ILE A 480 12.68 12.81 -4.83
N MET A 481 11.57 13.53 -4.93
CA MET A 481 11.41 14.67 -5.82
C MET A 481 10.68 15.82 -5.14
N SER A 482 10.83 17.02 -5.70
CA SER A 482 10.14 18.23 -5.26
C SER A 482 10.03 19.19 -6.43
N ILE A 483 8.89 19.89 -6.52
CA ILE A 483 8.68 20.95 -7.50
C ILE A 483 8.40 22.26 -6.75
N GLY A 484 9.06 23.33 -7.19
CA GLY A 484 8.88 24.69 -6.68
C GLY A 484 9.77 25.70 -7.40
N GLY A 485 9.35 26.96 -7.45
CA GLY A 485 10.10 28.03 -8.13
C GLY A 485 10.44 27.71 -9.59
N ASN A 486 9.48 27.11 -10.31
CA ASN A 486 9.64 26.69 -11.71
C ASN A 486 10.83 25.72 -11.95
N ARG A 487 11.14 24.87 -10.95
CA ARG A 487 12.16 23.83 -11.02
C ARG A 487 11.64 22.48 -10.51
N LEU A 488 12.08 21.39 -11.14
CA LEU A 488 12.01 20.06 -10.56
C LEU A 488 13.37 19.73 -9.97
N ILE A 489 13.38 19.38 -8.68
CA ILE A 489 14.53 18.83 -7.98
C ILE A 489 14.32 17.33 -7.81
N THR A 490 15.32 16.54 -8.17
CA THR A 490 15.35 15.11 -7.84
C THR A 490 16.61 14.77 -7.07
N VAL A 491 16.49 13.77 -6.20
CA VAL A 491 17.63 13.21 -5.48
C VAL A 491 17.62 11.70 -5.66
N SER A 492 18.72 11.14 -6.14
CA SER A 492 18.87 9.69 -6.33
C SER A 492 19.40 9.00 -5.06
N ALA A 493 19.36 7.66 -5.04
CA ALA A 493 19.90 6.85 -3.94
C ALA A 493 21.42 6.98 -3.73
N ASN A 494 22.17 7.53 -4.70
CA ASN A 494 23.60 7.84 -4.58
C ASN A 494 23.86 9.31 -4.19
N GLY A 495 22.83 10.07 -3.84
CA GLY A 495 22.92 11.46 -3.39
C GLY A 495 23.21 12.45 -4.51
N ARG A 496 22.98 12.08 -5.77
CA ARG A 496 23.03 13.04 -6.88
C ARG A 496 21.77 13.90 -6.82
N VAL A 497 21.95 15.21 -6.77
CA VAL A 497 20.87 16.20 -6.83
C VAL A 497 20.84 16.75 -8.25
N ASN A 498 19.69 16.67 -8.90
CA ASN A 498 19.51 17.19 -10.25
C ASN A 498 18.43 18.27 -10.24
N CYS A 499 18.54 19.22 -11.17
CA CYS A 499 17.59 20.29 -11.33
C CYS A 499 17.21 20.44 -12.80
N LEU A 500 15.92 20.52 -13.07
CA LEU A 500 15.34 20.78 -14.39
C LEU A 500 14.58 22.10 -14.35
N ASN A 501 14.65 22.86 -15.44
CA ASN A 501 13.81 24.02 -15.68
C ASN A 501 12.45 23.57 -16.20
N LEU A 502 11.37 23.93 -15.50
CA LEU A 502 10.00 23.52 -15.87
C LEU A 502 9.34 24.41 -16.92
N GLU A 503 9.93 25.54 -17.25
CA GLU A 503 9.45 26.33 -18.37
C GLU A 503 9.85 25.70 -19.70
N THR A 504 11.11 25.27 -19.78
CA THR A 504 11.75 24.77 -21.01
C THR A 504 11.82 23.24 -21.08
N GLY A 505 11.73 22.54 -19.94
CA GLY A 505 11.94 21.09 -19.87
C GLY A 505 13.42 20.71 -20.04
N GLU A 506 14.35 21.64 -19.81
CA GLU A 506 15.79 21.42 -19.98
C GLU A 506 16.50 21.21 -18.65
N PHE A 507 17.60 20.47 -18.69
CA PHE A 507 18.49 20.28 -17.54
C PHE A 507 19.17 21.61 -17.17
N ALA A 508 19.05 22.01 -15.90
CA ALA A 508 19.63 23.24 -15.40
C ALA A 508 21.00 23.01 -14.76
N TRP A 509 21.08 22.08 -13.78
CA TRP A 509 22.34 21.78 -13.08
C TRP A 509 22.28 20.43 -12.35
N ARG A 510 23.46 19.97 -11.93
CA ARG A 510 23.64 18.79 -11.08
C ARG A 510 24.65 19.07 -9.98
N ALA A 511 24.37 18.53 -8.81
CA ALA A 511 25.26 18.53 -7.66
C ALA A 511 25.38 17.13 -7.06
N GLN A 512 26.42 16.92 -6.26
CA GLN A 512 26.61 15.70 -5.48
C GLN A 512 26.51 16.05 -4.01
N MET A 513 25.67 15.32 -3.27
CA MET A 513 25.60 15.44 -1.82
C MET A 513 26.92 14.98 -1.20
N PRO A 514 27.42 15.68 -0.16
CA PRO A 514 28.60 15.26 0.58
C PRO A 514 28.41 13.82 1.08
N ALA A 515 29.46 13.00 0.95
CA ALA A 515 29.44 11.64 1.48
C ALA A 515 29.31 11.69 3.01
N ASP A 516 28.44 10.85 3.57
CA ASP A 516 28.28 10.76 5.01
C ASP A 516 29.48 10.04 5.64
N LYS A 517 30.14 10.74 6.57
CA LYS A 517 31.24 10.20 7.37
C LYS A 517 30.66 9.15 8.33
N GLY A 518 30.64 7.89 7.91
CA GLY A 518 30.16 6.77 8.72
C GLY A 518 29.22 5.79 8.00
N ALA A 519 28.84 6.05 6.74
CA ALA A 519 28.11 5.05 5.96
C ALA A 519 29.03 3.85 5.67
N ASN A 520 28.58 2.65 6.04
CA ASN A 520 29.31 1.41 5.73
C ASN A 520 29.51 1.27 4.21
N PRO A 521 30.71 0.89 3.74
CA PRO A 521 30.93 0.55 2.34
C PRO A 521 29.92 -0.52 1.91
N GLY A 522 29.10 -0.21 0.91
CA GLY A 522 28.11 -1.16 0.35
C GLY A 522 26.66 -1.00 0.81
N GLN A 523 26.36 -0.15 1.82
CA GLN A 523 24.97 0.24 2.07
C GLN A 523 24.56 1.43 1.21
N PRO A 524 23.28 1.54 0.80
CA PRO A 524 22.76 2.76 0.17
C PRO A 524 23.13 3.94 1.05
N ARG A 525 23.94 4.87 0.52
CA ARG A 525 24.56 5.94 1.33
C ARG A 525 23.52 6.89 1.94
N PHE A 526 22.29 6.86 1.45
CA PHE A 526 21.21 7.75 1.82
C PHE A 526 19.93 6.94 2.13
N SER A 527 19.96 6.14 3.21
CA SER A 527 18.81 5.34 3.64
C SER A 527 17.70 6.15 4.31
N SER A 528 17.93 7.45 4.56
CA SER A 528 16.92 8.38 5.07
C SER A 528 17.11 9.75 4.43
N LEU A 529 16.23 10.10 3.49
CA LEU A 529 16.20 11.44 2.90
C LEU A 529 14.95 12.19 3.37
N GLY A 530 15.06 13.51 3.50
CA GLY A 530 13.91 14.41 3.62
C GLY A 530 13.46 14.88 2.24
N VAL A 531 12.16 15.12 2.03
CA VAL A 531 11.66 15.71 0.78
C VAL A 531 12.33 17.09 0.58
N PRO A 532 12.94 17.38 -0.59
CA PRO A 532 13.62 18.66 -0.80
C PRO A 532 12.64 19.82 -0.65
N GLN A 533 13.00 20.83 0.12
CA GLN A 533 12.21 22.05 0.25
C GLN A 533 12.83 23.15 -0.60
N ILE A 534 12.00 23.95 -1.26
CA ILE A 534 12.44 25.01 -2.18
C ILE A 534 11.85 26.33 -1.68
N GLY A 535 12.69 27.31 -1.40
CA GLY A 535 12.27 28.64 -0.94
C GLY A 535 13.39 29.66 -1.03
N GLY A 536 13.06 30.91 -1.34
CA GLY A 536 14.05 32.00 -1.38
C GLY A 536 15.22 31.80 -2.37
N GLY A 537 15.03 31.00 -3.42
CA GLY A 537 16.12 30.63 -4.35
C GLY A 537 17.10 29.59 -3.80
N VAL A 538 16.72 28.85 -2.75
CA VAL A 538 17.51 27.80 -2.12
C VAL A 538 16.76 26.47 -2.17
N VAL A 539 17.50 25.38 -2.36
CA VAL A 539 17.04 24.00 -2.21
C VAL A 539 17.66 23.44 -0.93
N ALA A 540 16.83 23.06 0.05
CA ALA A 540 17.27 22.49 1.31
C ALA A 540 16.90 20.99 1.39
N ILE A 541 17.87 20.15 1.74
CA ILE A 541 17.74 18.69 1.77
C ILE A 541 18.34 18.15 3.07
N ALA A 542 17.50 17.53 3.92
CA ALA A 542 17.99 16.74 5.04
C ALA A 542 18.31 15.31 4.60
N HIS A 543 19.41 14.75 5.11
CA HIS A 543 19.79 13.37 4.89
C HIS A 543 20.39 12.71 6.12
N ASN A 544 20.19 11.40 6.21
CA ASN A 544 20.63 10.52 7.29
C ASN A 544 20.27 11.03 8.69
N THR A 545 19.15 11.76 8.78
CA THR A 545 18.62 12.43 9.99
C THR A 545 19.61 13.35 10.69
N ARG A 546 20.76 13.66 10.09
CA ARG A 546 21.88 14.32 10.75
C ARG A 546 22.47 15.45 9.93
N THR A 547 22.26 15.48 8.62
CA THR A 547 22.91 16.46 7.76
C THR A 547 21.86 17.25 7.01
N LEU A 548 22.03 18.57 6.95
CA LEU A 548 21.23 19.49 6.13
C LEU A 548 22.16 20.15 5.13
N THR A 549 21.88 19.96 3.85
CA THR A 549 22.59 20.64 2.76
C THR A 549 21.68 21.64 2.07
N CYS A 550 22.24 22.78 1.69
CA CYS A 550 21.55 23.82 0.95
C CYS A 550 22.29 24.11 -0.36
N TYR A 551 21.54 24.18 -1.45
CA TYR A 551 22.03 24.47 -2.80
C TYR A 551 21.35 25.71 -3.36
N GLY A 552 22.06 26.48 -4.18
CA GLY A 552 21.45 27.57 -4.94
C GLY A 552 20.53 27.00 -6.02
N LEU A 553 19.26 27.42 -6.03
CA LEU A 553 18.26 26.93 -6.97
C LEU A 553 18.63 27.22 -8.44
N SER A 554 19.39 28.29 -8.70
CA SER A 554 19.78 28.70 -10.05
C SER A 554 20.99 27.96 -10.61
N ASN A 555 21.91 27.48 -9.77
CA ASN A 555 23.22 26.99 -10.22
C ASN A 555 23.70 25.69 -9.56
N GLY A 556 22.96 25.16 -8.59
CA GLY A 556 23.33 23.92 -7.88
C GLY A 556 24.56 24.06 -6.98
N LYS A 557 25.09 25.27 -6.78
CA LYS A 557 26.23 25.48 -5.88
C LYS A 557 25.79 25.21 -4.45
N MET A 558 26.53 24.37 -3.73
CA MET A 558 26.31 24.18 -2.29
C MET A 558 26.60 25.50 -1.56
N LEU A 559 25.59 26.05 -0.90
CA LEU A 559 25.63 27.33 -0.19
C LEU A 559 25.96 27.15 1.29
N ALA A 560 25.44 26.09 1.90
CA ALA A 560 25.64 25.77 3.30
C ALA A 560 25.51 24.26 3.56
N LYS A 561 26.12 23.82 4.66
CA LYS A 561 26.03 22.46 5.20
C LYS A 561 26.05 22.53 6.72
N TRP A 562 25.14 21.80 7.36
CA TRP A 562 25.14 21.62 8.81
C TRP A 562 25.11 20.13 9.15
N ASP A 563 25.93 19.74 10.11
CA ASP A 563 25.99 18.38 10.65
C ASP A 563 25.50 18.39 12.12
N SER A 564 24.56 17.52 12.44
CA SER A 564 24.03 17.29 13.78
C SER A 564 24.77 16.14 14.46
N THR A 565 25.24 16.37 15.67
CA THR A 565 25.90 15.37 16.52
C THR A 565 24.90 14.50 17.28
N ASN A 566 23.69 15.01 17.55
CA ASN A 566 22.64 14.31 18.29
C ASN A 566 21.50 13.79 17.40
N GLY A 567 21.57 13.97 16.08
CA GLY A 567 20.49 13.61 15.16
C GLY A 567 19.27 14.53 15.23
N ASN A 568 19.37 15.66 15.95
CA ASN A 568 18.36 16.69 15.91
C ASN A 568 18.65 17.66 14.76
N ILE A 569 17.97 17.44 13.65
CA ILE A 569 17.92 18.37 12.54
C ILE A 569 16.47 18.64 12.13
N ASP A 570 16.19 19.89 11.80
CA ASP A 570 14.89 20.34 11.30
C ASP A 570 15.06 21.60 10.45
N PHE A 571 14.13 21.87 9.55
CA PHE A 571 14.15 23.09 8.76
C PHE A 571 12.80 23.40 8.11
N MET A 572 12.51 24.67 7.88
CA MET A 572 11.33 25.14 7.13
C MET A 572 11.63 26.46 6.44
N PHE A 573 11.00 26.71 5.29
CA PHE A 573 10.97 28.04 4.67
C PHE A 573 9.70 28.78 5.06
N ASN A 574 9.80 30.09 5.27
CA ASN A 574 8.61 30.94 5.34
C ASN A 574 8.17 31.39 3.93
N PRO A 575 6.99 32.00 3.77
CA PRO A 575 6.53 32.51 2.48
C PRO A 575 7.45 33.55 1.84
N ALA A 576 8.24 34.29 2.65
CA ALA A 576 9.24 35.24 2.16
C ALA A 576 10.54 34.57 1.70
N GLY A 577 10.68 33.25 1.88
CA GLY A 577 11.84 32.48 1.48
C GLY A 577 12.98 32.42 2.51
N GLN A 578 12.79 32.97 3.71
CA GLN A 578 13.75 32.82 4.82
C GLN A 578 13.79 31.37 5.30
N LEU A 579 14.99 30.88 5.62
CA LEU A 579 15.20 29.51 6.10
C LEU A 579 15.34 29.49 7.63
N LEU A 580 14.45 28.76 8.29
CA LEU A 580 14.64 28.35 9.68
C LEU A 580 15.32 26.99 9.72
N THR A 581 16.31 26.85 10.59
CA THR A 581 17.03 25.60 10.83
C THR A 581 17.05 25.29 12.31
N VAL A 582 16.82 24.04 12.68
CA VAL A 582 17.19 23.48 13.98
C VAL A 582 18.38 22.55 13.78
N VAL A 583 19.49 22.81 14.45
CA VAL A 583 20.69 21.97 14.41
C VAL A 583 21.28 21.91 15.82
N ASN A 584 21.49 20.70 16.37
CA ASN A 584 22.10 20.52 17.70
C ASN A 584 21.46 21.38 18.81
N ASN A 585 20.13 21.49 18.77
CA ASN A 585 19.31 22.27 19.73
C ASN A 585 19.37 23.80 19.57
N GLU A 586 20.04 24.30 18.53
CA GLU A 586 20.00 25.70 18.14
C GLU A 586 18.95 25.89 17.03
N LEU A 587 17.99 26.76 17.28
CA LEU A 587 17.12 27.32 16.26
C LEU A 587 17.78 28.58 15.67
N ALA A 588 17.80 28.69 14.36
CA ALA A 588 18.36 29.84 13.67
C ALA A 588 17.49 30.26 12.49
N CYS A 589 17.27 31.55 12.30
CA CYS A 589 16.66 32.12 11.10
C CYS A 589 17.76 32.67 10.18
N ARG A 590 17.66 32.40 8.89
CA ARG A 590 18.73 32.66 7.91
C ARG A 590 18.15 33.27 6.64
N GLU A 591 18.79 34.33 6.17
CA GLU A 591 18.50 34.88 4.85
C GLU A 591 19.12 33.99 3.75
N PRO A 592 18.42 33.72 2.64
CA PRO A 592 18.96 32.96 1.51
C PRO A 592 20.31 33.47 1.00
N ALA A 593 20.48 34.80 0.98
CA ALA A 593 21.72 35.44 0.53
C ALA A 593 22.88 35.26 1.53
N GLN A 594 22.61 34.91 2.79
CA GLN A 594 23.59 34.84 3.87
C GLN A 594 23.38 33.62 4.79
N LEU A 595 23.17 32.43 4.23
CA LEU A 595 22.86 31.22 5.02
C LEU A 595 23.88 30.93 6.15
N ASN A 596 25.15 31.27 5.97
CA ASN A 596 26.20 31.04 6.97
C ASN A 596 26.17 32.04 8.15
N LYS A 597 25.43 33.14 8.03
CA LYS A 597 25.28 34.15 9.08
C LYS A 597 23.79 34.26 9.44
N PRO A 598 23.34 33.59 10.52
CA PRO A 598 21.93 33.67 10.91
C PRO A 598 21.57 35.11 11.29
N THR A 599 20.37 35.54 10.94
CA THR A 599 19.81 36.84 11.35
C THR A 599 19.64 36.88 12.87
N TRP A 600 19.23 35.74 13.45
CA TRP A 600 19.19 35.51 14.89
C TRP A 600 19.29 34.01 15.19
N THR A 601 19.69 33.68 16.41
CA THR A 601 19.71 32.31 16.94
C THR A 601 19.08 32.23 18.31
N ARG A 602 18.59 31.04 18.66
CA ARG A 602 18.03 30.70 19.97
C ARG A 602 18.46 29.28 20.34
N ASN A 603 19.19 29.16 21.44
CA ASN A 603 19.70 27.87 21.92
C ASN A 603 18.79 27.30 23.02
N TYR A 604 18.38 26.04 22.90
CA TYR A 604 17.49 25.37 23.85
C TYR A 604 18.21 24.48 24.89
N GLN A 605 19.52 24.64 25.09
CA GLN A 605 20.32 24.07 26.20
C GLN A 605 20.01 22.61 26.55
N GLY A 606 20.25 21.68 25.62
CA GLY A 606 20.09 20.24 25.87
C GLY A 606 18.66 19.71 25.71
N LYS A 607 17.67 20.59 25.48
CA LYS A 607 16.35 20.17 24.96
C LYS A 607 16.47 19.80 23.48
N ASN A 608 15.51 19.03 22.95
CA ASN A 608 15.46 18.61 21.55
C ASN A 608 14.38 19.41 20.78
N PRO A 609 14.62 20.65 20.35
CA PRO A 609 13.57 21.47 19.74
C PRO A 609 13.09 20.93 18.37
N GLY A 610 11.84 21.23 18.01
CA GLY A 610 11.24 20.89 16.71
C GLY A 610 10.37 22.01 16.17
N LEU A 611 10.36 22.17 14.85
CA LEU A 611 9.48 23.14 14.19
C LEU A 611 8.08 22.52 14.00
N LEU A 612 7.04 23.23 14.40
CA LEU A 612 5.65 22.75 14.29
C LEU A 612 4.94 23.37 13.09
N ALA A 613 5.07 24.68 12.90
CA ALA A 613 4.39 25.44 11.87
C ALA A 613 5.10 26.76 11.59
N ILE A 614 4.80 27.34 10.43
CA ILE A 614 5.25 28.68 10.06
C ILE A 614 4.12 29.42 9.32
N ASP A 615 3.97 30.70 9.62
CA ASP A 615 3.00 31.57 8.95
C ASP A 615 3.51 33.02 8.92
N GLY A 616 3.92 33.48 7.74
CA GLY A 616 4.54 34.79 7.55
C GLY A 616 5.75 35.00 8.46
N ASP A 617 5.57 35.88 9.45
CA ASP A 617 6.58 36.23 10.46
C ASP A 617 6.58 35.31 11.70
N ARG A 618 5.62 34.41 11.83
CA ARG A 618 5.45 33.61 13.05
C ARG A 618 5.96 32.20 12.83
N VAL A 619 6.69 31.67 13.82
CA VAL A 619 7.09 30.26 13.88
C VAL A 619 6.64 29.65 15.18
N ALA A 620 5.98 28.49 15.08
CA ALA A 620 5.65 27.65 16.23
C ALA A 620 6.74 26.59 16.42
N VAL A 621 7.27 26.50 17.63
CA VAL A 621 8.39 25.62 17.99
C VAL A 621 7.98 24.83 19.22
N ALA A 622 8.22 23.51 19.20
CA ALA A 622 8.27 22.71 20.41
C ALA A 622 9.68 22.83 21.00
N PRO A 623 9.93 23.51 22.13
CA PRO A 623 11.27 23.68 22.70
C PRO A 623 11.96 22.34 23.02
N ASN A 624 11.15 21.34 23.34
CA ASN A 624 11.54 19.95 23.50
C ASN A 624 10.49 19.07 22.84
N ARG A 625 10.83 18.32 21.79
CA ARG A 625 9.89 17.43 21.08
C ARG A 625 9.26 16.39 22.02
N GLY A 626 9.93 16.04 23.12
CA GLY A 626 9.42 15.17 24.20
C GLY A 626 8.70 15.88 25.34
N GLY A 627 8.31 17.14 25.19
CA GLY A 627 7.56 17.87 26.19
C GLY A 627 6.32 18.55 25.61
N SER A 628 5.48 19.08 26.50
CA SER A 628 4.21 19.74 26.17
C SER A 628 4.33 21.25 25.93
N GLU A 629 5.54 21.80 25.92
CA GLU A 629 5.72 23.25 25.71
C GLU A 629 5.66 23.61 24.22
N ILE A 630 5.01 24.72 23.92
CA ILE A 630 4.98 25.33 22.58
C ILE A 630 5.35 26.80 22.71
N GLU A 631 6.27 27.29 21.88
CA GLU A 631 6.65 28.69 21.77
C GLU A 631 6.27 29.23 20.39
N ILE A 632 5.62 30.39 20.35
CA ILE A 632 5.39 31.16 19.14
C ILE A 632 6.39 32.32 19.12
N LEU A 633 7.24 32.38 18.10
CA LEU A 633 8.31 33.38 17.96
C LEU A 633 8.07 34.26 16.73
N SER A 634 8.50 35.52 16.80
CA SER A 634 8.58 36.43 15.64
C SER A 634 9.93 36.24 14.94
N MET A 635 9.91 36.10 13.61
CA MET A 635 11.11 35.96 12.79
C MET A 635 11.77 37.32 12.52
N GLN A 636 11.01 38.40 12.42
CA GLN A 636 11.43 39.77 12.14
C GLN A 636 11.88 40.49 13.42
N ALA A 637 11.29 40.18 14.57
CA ALA A 637 11.73 40.70 15.87
C ALA A 637 12.77 39.80 16.53
N GLU A 638 13.76 39.33 15.77
CA GLU A 638 14.95 38.60 16.26
C GLU A 638 14.63 37.34 17.11
N GLY A 639 13.57 36.60 16.78
CA GLY A 639 13.20 35.40 17.54
C GLY A 639 12.53 35.71 18.89
N LYS A 640 12.02 36.95 19.07
CA LYS A 640 11.29 37.35 20.28
C LYS A 640 10.07 36.47 20.49
N LEU A 641 9.89 36.04 21.74
CA LEU A 641 8.73 35.26 22.18
C LEU A 641 7.46 36.12 22.06
N ILE A 642 6.51 35.66 21.25
CA ILE A 642 5.17 36.24 21.10
C ILE A 642 4.22 35.61 22.12
N ALA A 643 4.20 34.28 22.16
CA ALA A 643 3.33 33.50 23.05
C ALA A 643 4.02 32.20 23.47
N LYS A 644 3.63 31.69 24.65
CA LYS A 644 4.05 30.38 25.15
C LYS A 644 2.84 29.63 25.67
N PHE A 645 2.71 28.38 25.27
CA PHE A 645 1.63 27.48 25.66
C PHE A 645 2.18 26.21 26.30
N THR A 646 1.34 25.55 27.07
CA THR A 646 1.56 24.20 27.57
C THR A 646 0.34 23.39 27.22
N THR A 647 0.54 22.25 26.59
CA THR A 647 -0.56 21.40 26.16
C THR A 647 -1.20 20.67 27.35
N ALA A 648 -2.49 20.35 27.24
CA ALA A 648 -3.24 19.73 28.31
C ALA A 648 -2.87 18.25 28.55
N GLY A 649 -2.15 17.60 27.63
CA GLY A 649 -1.73 16.20 27.78
C GLY A 649 -0.58 15.97 28.77
N GLY A 650 0.06 17.03 29.28
CA GLY A 650 1.17 16.94 30.22
C GLY A 650 2.45 16.33 29.61
N GLY A 651 3.37 15.84 30.45
CA GLY A 651 4.72 15.40 30.03
C GLY A 651 4.78 14.18 29.09
N ALA A 652 3.67 13.52 28.84
CA ALA A 652 3.57 12.42 27.87
C ALA A 652 3.07 12.88 26.49
N SER A 653 2.68 14.16 26.35
CA SER A 653 2.15 14.72 25.11
C SER A 653 3.25 15.43 24.33
N MET A 654 3.37 15.09 23.05
CA MET A 654 4.40 15.57 22.13
C MET A 654 3.71 16.31 20.99
N PRO A 655 3.80 17.66 20.90
CA PRO A 655 3.30 18.38 19.75
C PRO A 655 4.15 18.02 18.53
N VAL A 656 3.48 17.59 17.44
CA VAL A 656 4.16 17.07 16.24
C VAL A 656 3.89 17.87 14.97
N GLU A 657 2.74 18.53 14.89
CA GLU A 657 2.34 19.37 13.77
C GLU A 657 1.47 20.51 14.28
N GLY A 658 1.59 21.70 13.71
CA GLY A 658 0.72 22.82 14.02
C GLY A 658 0.23 23.56 12.78
N ARG A 659 -0.80 24.38 12.95
CA ARG A 659 -1.35 25.27 11.92
C ARG A 659 -1.77 26.60 12.54
N PHE A 660 -1.46 27.69 11.83
CA PHE A 660 -1.96 29.02 12.16
C PHE A 660 -3.25 29.28 11.37
N GLU A 661 -4.21 29.96 12.00
CA GLU A 661 -5.40 30.54 11.35
C GLU A 661 -5.71 31.88 12.03
N GLY A 662 -5.29 32.98 11.41
CA GLY A 662 -5.29 34.29 12.05
C GLY A 662 -4.47 34.28 13.35
N ASP A 663 -5.07 34.66 14.47
CA ASP A 663 -4.44 34.61 15.80
C ASP A 663 -4.63 33.29 16.54
N ASN A 664 -5.24 32.29 15.90
CA ASN A 664 -5.37 30.96 16.46
C ASN A 664 -4.22 30.08 16.03
N PHE A 665 -3.79 29.20 16.94
CA PHE A 665 -2.82 28.15 16.67
C PHE A 665 -3.42 26.81 17.06
N TYR A 666 -3.51 25.90 16.10
CA TYR A 666 -3.96 24.53 16.30
C TYR A 666 -2.75 23.62 16.32
N VAL A 667 -2.74 22.63 17.22
CA VAL A 667 -1.64 21.67 17.32
C VAL A 667 -2.18 20.26 17.43
N VAL A 668 -1.51 19.35 16.75
CA VAL A 668 -1.67 17.92 16.91
C VAL A 668 -0.62 17.43 17.90
N GLU A 669 -1.09 16.67 18.89
CA GLU A 669 -0.26 16.05 19.90
C GLU A 669 -0.38 14.53 19.86
N LEU A 670 0.76 13.86 20.04
CA LEU A 670 0.87 12.42 20.08
C LEU A 670 1.56 11.98 21.37
N ASN A 671 1.34 10.75 21.79
CA ASN A 671 1.99 10.20 22.98
C ASN A 671 3.33 9.49 22.72
N SER A 672 3.82 9.56 21.49
CA SER A 672 5.11 8.99 21.08
C SER A 672 5.73 9.84 19.98
N TYR A 673 7.06 9.80 19.94
CA TYR A 673 7.86 10.58 19.02
C TYR A 673 7.61 10.22 17.55
N VAL A 674 7.46 11.25 16.71
CA VAL A 674 7.46 11.12 15.25
C VAL A 674 8.48 12.07 14.65
N MET A 675 9.29 11.58 13.71
CA MET A 675 10.21 12.43 12.94
C MET A 675 9.40 13.30 11.96
N PRO A 676 9.70 14.60 11.83
CA PRO A 676 9.08 15.43 10.80
C PRO A 676 9.36 14.92 9.39
N ARG A 677 8.37 15.00 8.50
CA ARG A 677 8.45 14.47 7.12
C ARG A 677 9.62 15.04 6.31
N ARG A 678 9.96 16.32 6.54
CA ARG A 678 11.08 17.01 5.92
C ARG A 678 12.47 16.52 6.37
N VAL A 679 12.55 15.73 7.43
CA VAL A 679 13.81 15.18 7.98
C VAL A 679 14.02 13.73 7.56
N SER A 680 12.96 12.94 7.51
CA SER A 680 12.98 11.59 6.96
C SER A 680 11.64 11.20 6.37
N PHE A 681 11.65 10.77 5.11
CA PHE A 681 10.49 10.19 4.44
C PHE A 681 10.12 8.80 5.01
N MET A 682 11.08 8.07 5.60
CA MET A 682 10.92 6.67 6.05
C MET A 682 10.34 6.54 7.45
N TYR A 683 10.66 7.46 8.37
CA TYR A 683 10.35 7.34 9.79
C TYR A 683 9.01 8.00 10.20
N GLN A 684 8.06 8.08 9.27
CA GLN A 684 6.73 8.66 9.49
C GLN A 684 5.77 7.74 10.27
N ASN A 685 6.13 6.46 10.44
CA ASN A 685 5.21 5.40 10.89
C ASN A 685 5.43 5.00 12.34
N SER A 686 5.63 5.96 13.24
CA SER A 686 5.64 5.64 14.67
C SER A 686 4.25 5.19 15.12
N VAL A 687 4.18 4.11 15.88
CA VAL A 687 2.96 3.65 16.55
C VAL A 687 2.62 4.63 17.67
N VAL A 688 1.57 5.43 17.52
CA VAL A 688 1.08 6.32 18.62
C VAL A 688 -0.28 5.86 19.11
N GLN A 689 -0.49 5.79 20.43
CA GLN A 689 -1.71 5.19 21.00
C GLN A 689 -2.85 6.19 21.17
N SER A 690 -2.54 7.48 21.13
CA SER A 690 -3.52 8.56 21.19
C SER A 690 -3.06 9.74 20.35
N ALA A 691 -4.04 10.41 19.73
CA ALA A 691 -3.88 11.70 19.09
C ALA A 691 -4.83 12.70 19.75
N ARG A 692 -4.37 13.92 19.93
CA ARG A 692 -5.16 15.02 20.50
C ARG A 692 -4.96 16.26 19.65
N ILE A 693 -6.01 17.08 19.55
CA ILE A 693 -5.94 18.39 18.91
C ILE A 693 -6.24 19.45 19.96
N GLU A 694 -5.43 20.48 19.98
CA GLU A 694 -5.63 21.63 20.86
C GLU A 694 -5.64 22.92 20.06
N LYS A 695 -6.46 23.88 20.51
CA LYS A 695 -6.50 25.24 19.98
C LYS A 695 -6.01 26.22 21.02
N PHE A 696 -5.11 27.10 20.61
CA PHE A 696 -4.61 28.22 21.38
C PHE A 696 -4.94 29.53 20.68
N GLN A 697 -5.03 30.61 21.45
CA GLN A 697 -5.13 31.97 20.93
C GLN A 697 -3.88 32.76 21.30
N ILE A 698 -3.20 33.30 20.30
CA ILE A 698 -2.03 34.14 20.45
C ILE A 698 -2.45 35.45 21.13
N GLY A 699 -1.70 35.85 22.16
CA GLY A 699 -2.02 37.01 23.00
C GLY A 699 -2.96 36.70 24.17
N SER A 700 -3.58 35.52 24.21
CA SER A 700 -4.29 35.07 25.41
C SER A 700 -3.31 34.55 26.47
N LYS A 701 -3.57 34.88 27.75
CA LYS A 701 -2.88 34.25 28.90
C LYS A 701 -3.54 32.94 29.32
N ALA A 702 -4.69 32.60 28.76
CA ALA A 702 -5.37 31.34 29.04
C ALA A 702 -4.58 30.17 28.43
N GLY A 703 -4.75 28.98 29.01
CA GLY A 703 -4.27 27.74 28.41
C GLY A 703 -5.00 27.42 27.10
N SER A 704 -5.03 26.15 26.74
CA SER A 704 -5.82 25.66 25.60
C SER A 704 -7.25 26.19 25.65
N LEU A 705 -7.74 26.79 24.56
CA LEU A 705 -9.14 27.22 24.42
C LEU A 705 -10.05 26.00 24.43
N TRP A 706 -9.61 24.93 23.78
CA TRP A 706 -10.24 23.62 23.84
C TRP A 706 -9.21 22.53 23.49
N SER A 707 -9.48 21.32 23.98
CA SER A 707 -8.68 20.12 23.74
C SER A 707 -9.60 18.98 23.37
N ALA A 708 -9.30 18.29 22.26
CA ALA A 708 -10.12 17.23 21.71
C ALA A 708 -9.27 15.97 21.50
N SER A 709 -9.58 14.91 22.25
CA SER A 709 -9.00 13.58 22.02
C SER A 709 -9.63 12.97 20.76
N ILE A 710 -8.81 12.55 19.82
CA ILE A 710 -9.26 11.87 18.61
C ILE A 710 -9.35 10.37 18.91
N PRO A 711 -10.53 9.73 18.73
CA PRO A 711 -10.66 8.30 18.92
C PRO A 711 -9.74 7.57 17.96
N CYS A 712 -8.82 6.81 18.53
CA CYS A 712 -7.83 6.05 17.80
C CYS A 712 -7.93 4.62 18.31
N ASP A 713 -8.08 3.65 17.39
CA ASP A 713 -8.04 2.25 17.79
C ASP A 713 -6.70 1.99 18.51
N SER A 714 -6.71 1.13 19.54
CA SER A 714 -5.60 0.85 20.47
C SER A 714 -4.31 0.30 19.82
N ASN A 715 -4.27 0.24 18.50
CA ASN A 715 -3.29 -0.43 17.66
C ASN A 715 -2.31 0.52 16.95
N GLY A 716 -2.17 1.77 17.41
CA GLY A 716 -1.22 2.75 16.87
C GLY A 716 -1.82 3.62 15.76
N VAL A 717 -1.39 4.88 15.66
CA VAL A 717 -1.80 5.83 14.61
C VAL A 717 -0.59 6.36 13.85
N VAL A 718 -0.72 6.61 12.55
CA VAL A 718 0.29 7.35 11.77
C VAL A 718 -0.01 8.85 11.85
N ALA A 719 1.03 9.65 12.06
CA ALA A 719 0.93 11.08 12.38
C ALA A 719 -0.16 11.79 11.57
N PRO A 720 -1.17 12.37 12.25
CA PRO A 720 -2.37 12.78 11.58
C PRO A 720 -2.13 14.11 10.87
N ALA A 721 -2.56 14.18 9.62
CA ALA A 721 -2.45 15.40 8.84
C ALA A 721 -3.69 16.27 9.12
N MET A 722 -3.45 17.55 9.44
CA MET A 722 -4.50 18.49 9.84
C MET A 722 -4.67 19.60 8.81
N GLU A 723 -5.93 19.92 8.52
CA GLU A 723 -6.36 21.09 7.76
C GLU A 723 -7.28 21.93 8.64
N VAL A 724 -7.07 23.25 8.63
CA VAL A 724 -7.88 24.20 9.39
C VAL A 724 -8.61 25.07 8.39
N GLY A 725 -9.94 25.10 8.49
CA GLY A 725 -10.82 26.00 7.77
C GLY A 725 -11.40 27.06 8.71
N THR A 726 -12.27 27.91 8.18
CA THR A 726 -12.83 29.05 8.93
C THR A 726 -13.56 28.62 10.21
N ASN A 727 -14.37 27.56 10.13
CA ASN A 727 -15.22 27.09 11.24
C ASN A 727 -14.95 25.63 11.63
N GLN A 728 -14.03 24.96 10.94
CA GLN A 728 -13.83 23.52 11.06
C GLN A 728 -12.36 23.17 11.07
N VAL A 729 -12.01 22.08 11.76
CA VAL A 729 -10.69 21.45 11.73
C VAL A 729 -10.88 20.02 11.28
N ALA A 730 -10.20 19.62 10.22
CA ALA A 730 -10.23 18.25 9.72
C ALA A 730 -8.89 17.56 10.00
N VAL A 731 -8.95 16.33 10.49
CA VAL A 731 -7.77 15.54 10.84
C VAL A 731 -7.92 14.10 10.34
N SER A 732 -6.87 13.51 9.77
CA SER A 732 -6.87 12.10 9.36
C SER A 732 -6.07 11.22 10.33
N CYS A 733 -6.64 10.12 10.82
CA CYS A 733 -5.99 9.15 11.69
C CYS A 733 -6.02 7.75 11.06
N LEU A 734 -4.85 7.13 10.94
CA LEU A 734 -4.68 5.84 10.26
C LEU A 734 -4.12 4.79 11.22
N PRO A 735 -4.77 3.62 11.37
CA PRO A 735 -4.31 2.60 12.29
C PRO A 735 -3.02 1.93 11.80
N VAL A 736 -2.14 1.54 12.74
CA VAL A 736 -0.84 0.97 12.40
C VAL A 736 -0.86 -0.54 12.18
N ARG A 737 -1.80 -1.26 12.79
CA ARG A 737 -1.95 -2.70 12.58
C ARG A 737 -2.95 -3.04 11.47
N GLN A 738 -2.76 -4.23 10.91
CA GLN A 738 -3.27 -4.72 9.62
C GLN A 738 -4.80 -4.80 9.46
N ASN A 739 -5.59 -4.52 10.50
CA ASN A 739 -7.04 -4.75 10.53
C ASN A 739 -7.86 -3.60 11.17
N GLY A 740 -7.28 -2.43 11.42
CA GLY A 740 -8.03 -1.28 11.94
C GLY A 740 -8.72 -0.49 10.81
N ASP A 741 -9.81 0.21 11.14
CA ASP A 741 -10.45 1.16 10.23
C ASP A 741 -9.76 2.53 10.35
N GLY A 742 -9.32 3.11 9.22
CA GLY A 742 -8.82 4.48 9.18
C GLY A 742 -9.97 5.48 9.12
N PHE A 743 -9.82 6.61 9.81
CA PHE A 743 -10.86 7.63 9.84
C PHE A 743 -10.29 9.04 9.70
N ALA A 744 -11.02 9.91 9.01
CA ALA A 744 -10.88 11.35 9.20
C ALA A 744 -11.97 11.85 10.14
N TYR A 745 -11.65 12.87 10.93
CA TYR A 745 -12.56 13.51 11.86
C TYR A 745 -12.69 14.98 11.50
N MET A 746 -13.92 15.48 11.50
CA MET A 746 -14.21 16.92 11.41
C MET A 746 -14.55 17.42 12.81
N LEU A 747 -13.92 18.51 13.22
CA LEU A 747 -14.14 19.15 14.51
C LEU A 747 -14.65 20.58 14.30
N ASP A 748 -15.49 21.05 15.20
CA ASP A 748 -15.87 22.46 15.30
C ASP A 748 -14.67 23.28 15.78
N ALA A 749 -14.23 24.25 14.98
CA ALA A 749 -13.06 25.07 15.32
C ALA A 749 -13.27 25.95 16.56
N SER A 750 -14.52 26.20 16.98
CA SER A 750 -14.83 27.03 18.14
C SER A 750 -14.68 26.30 19.48
N ASN A 751 -14.97 24.99 19.52
CA ASN A 751 -15.07 24.22 20.77
C ASN A 751 -14.42 22.83 20.72
N GLY A 752 -13.87 22.40 19.57
CA GLY A 752 -13.21 21.11 19.42
C GLY A 752 -14.14 19.89 19.40
N LYS A 753 -15.46 20.09 19.41
CA LYS A 753 -16.42 18.99 19.33
C LYS A 753 -16.27 18.29 17.99
N ILE A 754 -16.14 16.97 18.00
CA ILE A 754 -16.20 16.15 16.79
C ILE A 754 -17.61 16.31 16.19
N LEU A 755 -17.66 16.90 15.01
CA LEU A 755 -18.87 17.08 14.21
C LEU A 755 -19.17 15.86 13.36
N ASP A 756 -18.13 15.15 12.92
CA ASP A 756 -18.29 14.06 11.96
C ASP A 756 -17.05 13.14 11.93
N LYS A 757 -17.25 11.92 11.42
CA LYS A 757 -16.25 10.86 11.26
C LYS A 757 -16.43 10.16 9.91
N PHE A 758 -15.37 10.16 9.11
CA PHE A 758 -15.38 9.68 7.73
C PHE A 758 -14.47 8.46 7.58
N PRO A 759 -14.96 7.33 7.04
CA PRO A 759 -14.11 6.17 6.80
C PRO A 759 -13.10 6.49 5.69
N LEU A 760 -11.82 6.20 5.94
CA LEU A 760 -10.76 6.20 4.93
C LEU A 760 -10.65 4.85 4.21
N GLY A 761 -11.55 3.91 4.53
CA GLY A 761 -11.62 2.56 3.98
C GLY A 761 -11.09 1.49 4.93
N LYS A 762 -11.51 0.23 4.71
CA LYS A 762 -11.04 -0.91 5.51
C LYS A 762 -9.67 -1.38 5.01
N MET A 763 -8.62 -1.20 5.82
CA MET A 763 -7.32 -1.80 5.51
C MET A 763 -7.41 -3.32 5.71
N LYS A 764 -7.64 -4.08 4.64
CA LYS A 764 -7.46 -5.54 4.63
C LYS A 764 -6.04 -5.87 4.18
N LEU A 765 -5.06 -5.79 5.08
CA LEU A 765 -3.65 -5.99 4.74
C LEU A 765 -3.19 -7.42 5.02
N GLN A 766 -3.35 -8.32 4.03
CA GLN A 766 -2.65 -9.62 4.07
C GLN A 766 -1.14 -9.51 3.78
N ASN A 767 -0.62 -8.36 3.31
CA ASN A 767 0.81 -8.17 2.95
C ASN A 767 1.42 -6.91 3.60
N LYS A 768 2.34 -7.10 4.57
CA LYS A 768 3.10 -6.03 5.30
C LYS A 768 3.78 -4.96 4.41
N PRO A 769 4.35 -5.27 3.23
CA PRO A 769 5.07 -4.27 2.42
C PRO A 769 4.18 -3.14 1.87
N ASN A 770 2.88 -3.40 1.69
CA ASN A 770 1.94 -2.44 1.09
C ASN A 770 1.48 -1.35 2.08
N TYR A 771 1.71 -1.56 3.38
CA TYR A 771 1.29 -0.66 4.45
C TYR A 771 2.01 0.70 4.35
N VAL A 772 3.34 0.70 4.30
CA VAL A 772 4.16 1.93 4.22
C VAL A 772 3.86 2.71 2.94
N ALA A 773 3.58 2.01 1.85
CA ALA A 773 3.26 2.60 0.55
C ALA A 773 1.91 3.32 0.55
N ARG A 774 0.87 2.69 1.11
CA ARG A 774 -0.48 3.29 1.19
C ARG A 774 -0.55 4.44 2.19
N LEU A 775 0.25 4.42 3.25
CA LEU A 775 0.41 5.58 4.13
C LEU A 775 0.94 6.82 3.41
N ARG A 776 1.73 6.65 2.33
CA ARG A 776 2.19 7.77 1.50
C ARG A 776 1.06 8.42 0.70
N LEU A 777 0.01 7.65 0.41
CA LEU A 777 -1.16 8.08 -0.35
C LEU A 777 -2.11 8.91 0.51
N TYR A 778 -2.33 8.59 1.79
CA TYR A 778 -3.22 9.43 2.60
C TYR A 778 -2.66 10.85 2.80
N GLY A 779 -3.33 11.81 2.16
CA GLY A 779 -3.06 13.24 2.31
C GLY A 779 -3.74 13.82 3.55
N ALA A 780 -3.45 15.10 3.81
CA ALA A 780 -4.32 15.90 4.66
C ALA A 780 -5.72 15.92 4.07
N PRO A 781 -6.78 15.88 4.90
CA PRO A 781 -8.11 16.29 4.46
C PRO A 781 -8.03 17.65 3.77
N VAL A 782 -8.82 17.84 2.72
CA VAL A 782 -8.86 19.13 2.01
C VAL A 782 -10.23 19.73 2.18
N MET A 783 -10.30 20.91 2.78
CA MET A 783 -11.53 21.68 2.84
C MET A 783 -11.54 22.72 1.73
N THR A 784 -12.54 22.65 0.86
CA THR A 784 -12.73 23.58 -0.26
C THR A 784 -14.20 23.67 -0.62
N ASN A 785 -14.69 24.88 -0.86
CA ASN A 785 -16.09 25.20 -1.17
C ASN A 785 -17.12 24.62 -0.19
N GLY A 786 -16.82 24.66 1.10
CA GLY A 786 -17.70 24.09 2.13
C GLY A 786 -17.79 22.57 2.11
N ARG A 787 -16.95 21.90 1.31
CA ARG A 787 -16.87 20.45 1.18
C ARG A 787 -15.54 19.95 1.67
N MET A 788 -15.51 18.69 2.04
CA MET A 788 -14.31 18.00 2.46
C MET A 788 -13.97 16.91 1.46
N CYS A 789 -12.78 17.00 0.88
CA CYS A 789 -12.23 15.97 0.00
C CYS A 789 -11.23 15.14 0.79
N LEU A 790 -11.38 13.82 0.72
CA LEU A 790 -10.52 12.84 1.38
C LEU A 790 -9.96 11.87 0.37
N GLU A 791 -8.68 11.56 0.49
CA GLU A 791 -8.09 10.40 -0.17
C GLU A 791 -8.34 9.17 0.72
N THR A 792 -9.03 8.16 0.18
CA THR A 792 -9.42 6.91 0.83
C THR A 792 -8.70 5.72 0.16
N LEU A 793 -8.83 4.52 0.72
CA LEU A 793 -8.33 3.28 0.07
C LEU A 793 -8.97 2.99 -1.28
N GLU A 794 -10.14 3.56 -1.54
CA GLU A 794 -10.93 3.30 -2.74
C GLU A 794 -10.75 4.41 -3.80
N GLY A 795 -10.13 5.54 -3.44
CA GLY A 795 -9.82 6.63 -4.34
C GLY A 795 -9.92 7.99 -3.66
N VAL A 796 -10.63 8.93 -4.27
CA VAL A 796 -10.94 10.25 -3.67
C VAL A 796 -12.44 10.33 -3.43
N SER A 797 -12.82 10.64 -2.19
CA SER A 797 -14.21 10.87 -1.78
C SER A 797 -14.42 12.37 -1.48
N ILE A 798 -15.58 12.89 -1.86
CA ILE A 798 -16.03 14.25 -1.54
C ILE A 798 -17.25 14.15 -0.65
N TYR A 799 -17.16 14.75 0.53
CA TYR A 799 -18.19 14.80 1.54
C TYR A 799 -18.69 16.23 1.70
N GLY A 800 -19.99 16.39 1.95
CA GLY A 800 -20.53 17.69 2.31
C GLY A 800 -22.04 17.79 2.17
N LYS A 801 -22.54 18.97 2.54
CA LYS A 801 -23.82 19.53 2.13
C LYS A 801 -23.72 21.05 2.05
#